data_AF-A0A8N5EM23-F1
#
_entry.id   AF-A0A8N5EM23-F1
#
_cell.length_a   1.000
_cell.length_b   1.000
_cell.length_c   1.000
_cell.angle_alpha   90.00
_cell.angle_beta   90.00
_cell.angle_gamma   90.00
#
_symmetry.space_group_name_H-M   'P 1'
#
loop_
_entity.id
_entity.type
_entity.pdbx_description
1 polymer ?
#
loop_
_entity_poly.entity_id
_entity_poly.type
_entity_poly.pdbx_seq_one_letter_code
_entity_poly.pdbx_strand_id
1 'polypeptide(L)'
;MGSHCYSSSVSVPAHTFAAEIPDFLTEEECKLIVHLAKLKGLQKSQILPTEDYEEAMEMIEISQMDIFNLLDHNQDGQLQLKEVLTHTRLGNGRWMTPENIREMYTAVKADPDGNGVLSLEEFKQLNIRDFHKYMGSQKVKMSDLVRNSQHTWLYQGEGAHQVMRAIRQRVMRLTRLPPEIVEHSEPLQVVRYDQGGHYHAHMDSGPVFPETACSHTKLVANESAPFETSCRYVTVLFYLNNVTGGGETVFPIADNRTYEEMSLIQNDIDLRDTRKNCDKGNLRVKPQQGTAVFWYNYLSDGEGWVGELDDFALHGGCLVTQGTKWIANNWINVDPNRRRQQQFQQEMERFCAVASGDGRLLLFALSHPGATTKLTLFEGAVHGLSWAPRPGLPPDTAAALLASGPDGEMLWLDVTHRPGQAPWVRLMGRYLLPPCKQRWHTCATFLPQEGLLVCGDRRGSLLLFPCSSSSGWAAESTSIVNGGTDPVVEDSSNELEPSCLLHKGALPLESPLSVLFGLHGKTGVTSVTIHRGYIYSTGRDGVYRQLRLRDQQLEVLQKHRPCKGLQWIEELHFTLDGDLLVLGFHADNFVVWSNRTSENIHCIPCGGGHRSWSYFSSPLGEVFAFIKSGDVMLYHREAEPCEQQVLLESLHGREITCVRRLGAVQVPGRATVNVFVTGSEDTTTCVLVLSQNSRAAVPLARLSDHISSVRTLAFATGPGDEGFGDEGLSALLFSAGGRAQIECYRLLCTGDTAAQSAVACQVMHVASHRLDKHWEQKKNRHKLVKMDPETRYMSLSVVSGTSTKQLPTPWKFLAAACSDGSVRIFGLLEAARKLVLVAESFHHQRCVLKVEAFLHTWAGGERRHLLCSGATDGSIAFWDITGPIKDAADALHQAEGEMQPLALEAPLVTVMAHSCGVNSLHIRQTPEGPYLVASGSDDGSIHVCLLEEALGRAEATAGTCLQVLERVCRPCAHAAHVTGIRVLRPDLLLSASVDQRLTLWNRCPGELVPLSTTFFHVPDLAELDCWEVEAGGELRYYCVLCGQGLEMLCGTAPSKPPPQEAPQ
;
A
#
# COMPACT_ATOMS: atom_id res chain seq x y z
N MET A 1 31.64 -4.87 -33.81
CA MET A 1 32.52 -6.06 -33.85
C MET A 1 31.77 -7.18 -33.15
N GLY A 2 31.49 -8.26 -33.87
CA GLY A 2 30.56 -9.29 -33.44
C GLY A 2 31.14 -10.28 -32.43
N SER A 3 30.25 -10.81 -31.60
CA SER A 3 30.42 -12.10 -30.93
C SER A 3 29.07 -12.80 -30.96
N HIS A 4 28.98 -13.80 -31.84
CA HIS A 4 27.88 -14.76 -31.88
C HIS A 4 27.81 -15.50 -30.54
N CYS A 5 26.72 -15.32 -29.80
CA CYS A 5 26.33 -16.26 -28.75
C CYS A 5 25.14 -17.06 -29.26
N TYR A 6 25.40 -18.32 -29.63
CA TYR A 6 24.38 -19.35 -29.69
C TYR A 6 23.88 -19.57 -28.25
N SER A 7 22.73 -18.99 -27.89
CA SER A 7 21.94 -19.49 -26.78
C SER A 7 20.85 -20.38 -27.37
N SER A 8 21.01 -21.69 -27.17
CA SER A 8 19.95 -22.68 -27.34
C SER A 8 18.68 -22.19 -26.66
N SER A 9 17.70 -21.77 -27.45
CA SER A 9 16.34 -21.52 -26.99
C SER A 9 15.76 -22.84 -26.53
N VAL A 10 15.82 -23.11 -25.23
CA VAL A 10 14.90 -24.07 -24.63
C VAL A 10 13.54 -23.37 -24.64
N SER A 11 12.76 -23.62 -25.69
CA SER A 11 11.33 -23.41 -25.66
C SER A 11 10.79 -24.25 -24.50
N VAL A 12 10.29 -23.60 -23.46
CA VAL A 12 9.44 -24.26 -22.46
C VAL A 12 8.02 -24.15 -23.02
N PRO A 13 7.43 -25.24 -23.56
CA PRO A 13 6.03 -25.22 -23.96
C PRO A 13 5.16 -25.11 -22.71
N ALA A 14 3.96 -24.54 -22.87
CA ALA A 14 2.91 -24.58 -21.88
C ALA A 14 2.65 -26.05 -21.49
N HIS A 15 3.11 -26.46 -20.31
CA HIS A 15 2.97 -27.81 -19.82
C HIS A 15 2.30 -27.80 -18.45
N THR A 16 1.58 -28.88 -18.20
CA THR A 16 0.93 -29.29 -16.96
C THR A 16 1.71 -28.85 -15.72
N PHE A 17 1.08 -28.02 -14.91
CA PHE A 17 1.63 -27.59 -13.63
C PHE A 17 1.11 -28.51 -12.53
N ALA A 18 1.94 -29.49 -12.12
CA ALA A 18 1.74 -30.23 -10.88
C ALA A 18 2.69 -29.67 -9.81
N ALA A 19 2.14 -29.24 -8.67
CA ALA A 19 2.92 -28.64 -7.59
C ALA A 19 2.65 -29.30 -6.24
N GLU A 20 3.72 -29.61 -5.52
CA GLU A 20 3.69 -29.97 -4.10
C GLU A 20 3.83 -28.69 -3.27
N ILE A 21 2.92 -28.51 -2.31
CA ILE A 21 2.84 -27.32 -1.46
C ILE A 21 2.91 -27.78 0.00
N PRO A 22 4.08 -27.71 0.64
CA PRO A 22 4.24 -28.08 2.04
C PRO A 22 3.46 -27.11 2.94
N ASP A 23 3.10 -27.60 4.13
CA ASP A 23 2.50 -26.81 5.22
C ASP A 23 1.24 -26.00 4.84
N PHE A 24 0.47 -26.48 3.85
CA PHE A 24 -0.76 -25.84 3.41
C PHE A 24 -1.88 -25.88 4.47
N LEU A 25 -1.95 -26.96 5.26
CA LEU A 25 -2.83 -27.12 6.41
C LEU A 25 -2.02 -27.34 7.70
N THR A 26 -2.49 -26.78 8.82
CA THR A 26 -1.87 -27.08 10.12
C THR A 26 -2.25 -28.47 10.60
N GLU A 27 -1.46 -29.04 11.53
CA GLU A 27 -1.78 -30.36 12.10
C GLU A 27 -3.16 -30.41 12.76
N GLU A 28 -3.57 -29.33 13.44
CA GLU A 28 -4.86 -29.19 14.12
C GLU A 28 -6.01 -29.21 13.11
N GLU A 29 -5.84 -28.52 11.98
CA GLU A 29 -6.81 -28.49 10.91
C GLU A 29 -7.00 -29.87 10.29
N CYS A 30 -5.90 -30.59 10.02
CA CYS A 30 -5.96 -31.97 9.56
C CYS A 30 -6.72 -32.89 10.54
N LYS A 31 -6.41 -32.80 11.84
CA LYS A 31 -7.08 -33.58 12.90
C LYS A 31 -8.59 -33.28 12.96
N LEU A 32 -8.97 -32.01 12.81
CA LEU A 32 -10.37 -31.59 12.79
C LEU A 32 -11.12 -32.14 11.58
N ILE A 33 -10.54 -32.06 10.38
CA ILE A 33 -11.17 -32.59 9.15
C ILE A 33 -11.46 -34.09 9.30
N VAL A 34 -10.48 -34.85 9.81
CA VAL A 34 -10.64 -36.29 10.08
C VAL A 34 -11.72 -36.54 11.14
N HIS A 35 -11.81 -35.70 12.17
CA HIS A 35 -12.86 -35.81 13.19
C HIS A 35 -14.26 -35.56 12.62
N LEU A 36 -14.44 -34.50 11.84
CA LEU A 36 -15.71 -34.17 11.17
C LEU A 36 -16.14 -35.30 10.21
N ALA A 37 -15.19 -35.87 9.47
CA ALA A 37 -15.46 -37.01 8.59
C ALA A 37 -15.95 -38.25 9.37
N LYS A 38 -15.33 -38.55 10.51
CA LYS A 38 -15.76 -39.65 11.39
C LYS A 38 -17.15 -39.42 11.98
N LEU A 39 -17.47 -38.19 12.38
CA LEU A 39 -18.80 -37.83 12.90
C LEU A 39 -19.89 -37.96 11.84
N LYS A 40 -19.62 -37.55 10.60
CA LYS A 40 -20.57 -37.69 9.49
C LYS A 40 -20.81 -39.15 9.09
N GLY A 41 -19.81 -40.01 9.30
CA GLY A 41 -19.82 -41.41 8.90
C GLY A 41 -19.22 -41.61 7.50
N LEU A 42 -18.46 -42.70 7.36
CA LEU A 42 -17.76 -43.06 6.13
C LEU A 42 -18.49 -44.19 5.40
N GLN A 43 -18.55 -44.09 4.08
CA GLN A 43 -19.11 -45.10 3.19
C GLN A 43 -17.98 -45.81 2.44
N LYS A 44 -18.09 -47.14 2.25
CA LYS A 44 -17.12 -47.91 1.47
C LYS A 44 -17.24 -47.59 -0.02
N SER A 45 -16.13 -47.67 -0.75
CA SER A 45 -16.13 -47.61 -2.21
C SER A 45 -17.05 -48.70 -2.78
N GLN A 46 -18.01 -48.29 -3.61
CA GLN A 46 -18.99 -49.20 -4.22
C GLN A 46 -18.51 -49.68 -5.60
N ILE A 47 -18.94 -50.90 -5.95
CA ILE A 47 -18.94 -51.47 -7.30
C ILE A 47 -20.24 -51.01 -7.96
N LEU A 48 -20.23 -50.64 -9.24
CA LEU A 48 -21.47 -50.30 -9.96
C LEU A 48 -22.47 -51.47 -9.85
N PRO A 49 -23.74 -51.23 -9.44
CA PRO A 49 -24.76 -52.27 -9.43
C PRO A 49 -24.97 -52.81 -10.85
N THR A 50 -24.98 -54.14 -11.00
CA THR A 50 -25.19 -54.79 -12.31
C THR A 50 -26.54 -54.48 -12.93
N GLU A 51 -27.56 -54.16 -12.14
CA GLU A 51 -28.93 -53.86 -12.61
C GLU A 51 -29.03 -52.48 -13.28
N ASP A 52 -28.40 -51.43 -12.73
CA ASP A 52 -28.38 -50.08 -13.33
C ASP A 52 -27.59 -50.04 -14.65
N TYR A 53 -26.60 -50.93 -14.79
CA TYR A 53 -25.80 -51.08 -16.02
C TYR A 53 -26.58 -51.83 -17.12
N GLU A 54 -27.48 -52.74 -16.75
CA GLU A 54 -28.39 -53.44 -17.68
C GLU A 54 -29.40 -52.47 -18.32
N GLU A 55 -30.03 -51.60 -17.52
CA GLU A 55 -30.96 -50.58 -18.04
C GLU A 55 -30.26 -49.57 -18.95
N ALA A 56 -29.03 -49.16 -18.63
CA ALA A 56 -28.25 -48.23 -19.44
C ALA A 56 -27.78 -48.84 -20.78
N MET A 57 -27.41 -50.12 -20.80
CA MET A 57 -27.01 -50.82 -22.03
C MET A 57 -28.20 -51.16 -22.93
N GLU A 58 -29.39 -51.41 -22.37
CA GLU A 58 -30.60 -51.67 -23.17
C GLU A 58 -31.11 -50.42 -23.92
N MET A 59 -30.79 -49.21 -23.43
CA MET A 59 -31.13 -47.95 -24.12
C MET A 59 -30.22 -47.64 -25.33
N ILE A 60 -29.18 -48.44 -25.56
CA ILE A 60 -28.16 -48.20 -26.58
C ILE A 60 -28.24 -49.32 -27.64
N GLU A 61 -28.88 -49.05 -28.80
CA GLU A 61 -28.89 -49.95 -29.96
C GLU A 61 -27.55 -49.87 -30.72
N ILE A 62 -26.47 -50.43 -30.17
CA ILE A 62 -25.19 -50.58 -30.88
C ILE A 62 -25.10 -52.00 -31.46
N SER A 63 -24.71 -52.12 -32.73
CA SER A 63 -24.54 -53.43 -33.36
C SER A 63 -23.29 -54.14 -32.83
N GLN A 64 -23.29 -55.48 -32.76
CA GLN A 64 -22.10 -56.26 -32.37
C GLN A 64 -20.88 -55.97 -33.26
N MET A 65 -21.10 -55.50 -34.50
CA MET A 65 -20.04 -55.09 -35.42
C MET A 65 -19.35 -53.80 -34.95
N ASP A 66 -20.13 -52.82 -34.48
CA ASP A 66 -19.60 -51.54 -34.03
C ASP A 66 -18.82 -51.71 -32.72
N ILE A 67 -19.28 -52.60 -31.84
CA ILE A 67 -18.54 -52.97 -30.61
C ILE A 67 -17.22 -53.66 -30.97
N PHE A 68 -17.23 -54.58 -31.94
CA PHE A 68 -16.00 -55.24 -32.39
C PHE A 68 -15.00 -54.24 -32.96
N ASN A 69 -15.45 -53.35 -33.86
CA ASN A 69 -14.59 -52.32 -34.46
C ASN A 69 -14.07 -51.30 -33.43
N LEU A 70 -14.83 -51.03 -32.35
CA LEU A 70 -14.38 -50.17 -31.25
C LEU A 70 -13.27 -50.84 -30.44
N LEU A 71 -13.35 -52.15 -30.25
CA LEU A 71 -12.38 -52.92 -29.48
C LEU A 71 -11.13 -53.28 -30.31
N ASP A 72 -11.24 -53.42 -31.64
CA ASP A 72 -10.15 -53.77 -32.57
C ASP A 72 -9.29 -52.54 -32.90
N HIS A 73 -8.38 -52.19 -31.99
CA HIS A 73 -7.61 -50.95 -32.05
C HIS A 73 -6.57 -50.97 -33.16
N ASN A 74 -5.99 -52.15 -33.46
CA ASN A 74 -5.02 -52.30 -34.53
C ASN A 74 -5.66 -52.62 -35.91
N GLN A 75 -6.98 -52.81 -35.94
CA GLN A 75 -7.79 -53.10 -37.13
C GLN A 75 -7.34 -54.37 -37.87
N ASP A 76 -6.86 -55.37 -37.14
CA ASP A 76 -6.39 -56.64 -37.71
C ASP A 76 -7.51 -57.69 -37.86
N GLY A 77 -8.72 -57.38 -37.40
CA GLY A 77 -9.88 -58.27 -37.48
C GLY A 77 -9.90 -59.36 -36.40
N GLN A 78 -9.02 -59.28 -35.40
CA GLN A 78 -8.91 -60.22 -34.28
C GLN A 78 -8.78 -59.45 -32.96
N LEU A 79 -9.75 -59.61 -32.05
CA LEU A 79 -9.64 -58.97 -30.74
C LEU A 79 -8.62 -59.70 -29.87
N GLN A 80 -7.48 -59.07 -29.68
CA GLN A 80 -6.43 -59.55 -28.80
C GLN A 80 -6.80 -59.26 -27.34
N LEU A 81 -6.28 -60.09 -26.43
CA LEU A 81 -6.51 -59.92 -24.99
C LEU A 81 -6.15 -58.51 -24.48
N LYS A 82 -5.09 -57.91 -25.03
CA LYS A 82 -4.63 -56.56 -24.67
C LYS A 82 -5.65 -55.48 -25.08
N GLU A 83 -6.30 -55.65 -26.21
CA GLU A 83 -7.29 -54.71 -26.73
C GLU A 83 -8.57 -54.76 -25.89
N VAL A 84 -9.04 -55.97 -25.57
CA VAL A 84 -10.20 -56.16 -24.69
C VAL A 84 -9.93 -55.65 -23.27
N LEU A 85 -8.72 -55.84 -22.74
CA LEU A 85 -8.30 -55.33 -21.42
C LEU A 85 -8.33 -53.80 -21.33
N THR A 86 -8.08 -53.11 -22.45
CA THR A 86 -8.04 -51.64 -22.48
C THR A 86 -9.43 -51.05 -22.18
N HIS A 87 -10.49 -51.72 -22.64
CA HIS A 87 -11.88 -51.27 -22.48
C HIS A 87 -12.64 -51.89 -21.28
N THR A 88 -12.30 -53.11 -20.84
CA THR A 88 -13.04 -53.80 -19.74
C THR A 88 -12.70 -53.33 -18.33
N ARG A 89 -11.67 -52.50 -18.13
CA ARG A 89 -11.18 -52.07 -16.81
C ARG A 89 -11.87 -50.82 -16.23
N LEU A 90 -12.77 -50.19 -16.99
CA LEU A 90 -13.42 -48.92 -16.63
C LEU A 90 -14.89 -49.07 -16.18
N GLY A 91 -15.55 -50.21 -16.42
CA GLY A 91 -17.02 -50.28 -16.40
C GLY A 91 -17.70 -50.70 -15.10
N ASN A 92 -17.11 -51.52 -14.23
CA ASN A 92 -17.83 -52.11 -13.07
C ASN A 92 -17.16 -51.86 -11.70
N GLY A 93 -16.01 -51.19 -11.64
CA GLY A 93 -15.26 -50.99 -10.39
C GLY A 93 -14.44 -52.21 -9.92
N ARG A 94 -14.36 -53.28 -10.72
CA ARG A 94 -13.48 -54.44 -10.53
C ARG A 94 -12.28 -54.38 -11.48
N TRP A 95 -11.09 -54.64 -10.97
CA TRP A 95 -9.86 -54.72 -11.75
C TRP A 95 -9.71 -56.09 -12.39
N MET A 96 -9.71 -56.13 -13.74
CA MET A 96 -9.60 -57.38 -14.50
C MET A 96 -8.17 -57.63 -14.97
N THR A 97 -7.64 -58.79 -14.59
CA THR A 97 -6.33 -59.27 -15.04
C THR A 97 -6.46 -60.11 -16.33
N PRO A 98 -5.37 -60.27 -17.11
CA PRO A 98 -5.35 -61.18 -18.27
C PRO A 98 -5.85 -62.58 -17.92
N GLU A 99 -5.48 -63.10 -16.74
CA GLU A 99 -5.91 -64.40 -16.23
C GLU A 99 -7.42 -64.45 -16.00
N ASN A 100 -8.01 -63.41 -15.41
CA ASN A 100 -9.46 -63.37 -15.17
C ASN A 100 -10.27 -63.32 -16.47
N ILE A 101 -9.75 -62.67 -17.52
CA ILE A 101 -10.43 -62.65 -18.82
C ILE A 101 -10.30 -64.01 -19.52
N ARG A 102 -9.13 -64.67 -19.45
CA ARG A 102 -8.99 -66.06 -19.96
C ARG A 102 -9.91 -67.05 -19.24
N GLU A 103 -10.03 -66.93 -17.92
CA GLU A 103 -10.98 -67.72 -17.11
C GLU A 103 -12.44 -67.45 -17.53
N MET A 104 -12.77 -66.20 -17.80
CA MET A 104 -14.09 -65.78 -18.28
C MET A 104 -14.38 -66.32 -19.69
N TYR A 105 -13.45 -66.18 -20.63
CA TYR A 105 -13.57 -66.74 -21.99
C TYR A 105 -13.78 -68.25 -21.96
N THR A 106 -13.05 -68.95 -21.08
CA THR A 106 -13.22 -70.40 -20.90
C THR A 106 -14.60 -70.73 -20.32
N ALA A 107 -15.09 -69.95 -19.34
CA ALA A 107 -16.35 -70.20 -18.67
C ALA A 107 -17.58 -69.97 -19.56
N VAL A 108 -17.53 -68.95 -20.43
CA VAL A 108 -18.62 -68.62 -21.38
C VAL A 108 -18.40 -69.23 -22.77
N LYS A 109 -17.32 -70.00 -22.96
CA LYS A 109 -16.91 -70.61 -24.24
C LYS A 109 -16.79 -69.59 -25.36
N ALA A 110 -16.14 -68.46 -25.06
CA ALA A 110 -16.04 -67.33 -25.98
C ALA A 110 -15.12 -67.59 -27.18
N ASP A 111 -14.09 -68.41 -26.96
CA ASP A 111 -13.07 -68.80 -27.93
C ASP A 111 -13.16 -70.34 -28.13
N PRO A 112 -13.97 -70.82 -29.09
CA PRO A 112 -14.17 -72.25 -29.33
C PRO A 112 -12.98 -72.92 -30.01
N ASP A 113 -12.16 -72.18 -30.75
CA ASP A 113 -11.01 -72.72 -31.48
C ASP A 113 -9.72 -72.75 -30.62
N GLY A 114 -9.71 -72.02 -29.50
CA GLY A 114 -8.68 -72.01 -28.48
C GLY A 114 -7.40 -71.28 -28.90
N ASN A 115 -7.49 -70.38 -29.89
CA ASN A 115 -6.34 -69.66 -30.43
C ASN A 115 -5.93 -68.45 -29.55
N GLY A 116 -6.72 -68.09 -28.54
CA GLY A 116 -6.43 -67.02 -27.58
C GLY A 116 -6.77 -65.60 -28.04
N VAL A 117 -7.42 -65.44 -29.20
CA VAL A 117 -7.97 -64.20 -29.75
C VAL A 117 -9.45 -64.40 -30.10
N LEU A 118 -10.24 -63.33 -30.19
CA LEU A 118 -11.63 -63.43 -30.62
C LEU A 118 -11.79 -62.89 -32.04
N SER A 119 -12.09 -63.76 -33.00
CA SER A 119 -12.47 -63.35 -34.34
C SER A 119 -13.85 -62.68 -34.35
N LEU A 120 -14.15 -61.94 -35.42
CA LEU A 120 -15.45 -61.30 -35.60
C LEU A 120 -16.62 -62.30 -35.60
N GLU A 121 -16.42 -63.48 -36.19
CA GLU A 121 -17.41 -64.56 -36.22
C GLU A 121 -17.67 -65.16 -34.84
N GLU A 122 -16.63 -65.32 -34.02
CA GLU A 122 -16.76 -65.79 -32.63
C GLU A 122 -17.44 -64.73 -31.78
N PHE A 123 -17.05 -63.46 -31.93
CA PHE A 123 -17.63 -62.34 -31.21
C PHE A 123 -19.13 -62.16 -31.45
N LYS A 124 -19.60 -62.36 -32.69
CA LYS A 124 -21.04 -62.33 -33.04
C LYS A 124 -21.85 -63.45 -32.39
N GLN A 125 -21.23 -64.59 -32.11
CA GLN A 125 -21.87 -65.72 -31.45
C GLN A 125 -21.90 -65.57 -29.91
N LEU A 126 -21.20 -64.59 -29.36
CA LEU A 126 -21.18 -64.33 -27.92
C LEU A 126 -22.51 -63.74 -27.45
N ASN A 127 -23.06 -64.35 -26.41
CA ASN A 127 -24.16 -63.77 -25.66
C ASN A 127 -23.62 -62.96 -24.48
N ILE A 128 -23.76 -61.64 -24.55
CA ILE A 128 -23.31 -60.69 -23.52
C ILE A 128 -23.91 -61.02 -22.14
N ARG A 129 -25.12 -61.62 -22.09
CA ARG A 129 -25.77 -62.03 -20.84
C ARG A 129 -25.03 -63.13 -20.08
N ASP A 130 -24.32 -64.01 -20.78
CA ASP A 130 -23.55 -65.08 -20.15
C ASP A 130 -22.29 -64.55 -19.45
N PHE A 131 -21.68 -63.50 -20.02
CA PHE A 131 -20.58 -62.76 -19.39
C PHE A 131 -21.03 -62.04 -18.11
N HIS A 132 -22.17 -61.36 -18.16
CA HIS A 132 -22.74 -60.65 -17.01
C HIS A 132 -23.10 -61.61 -15.87
N LYS A 133 -23.73 -62.74 -16.20
CA LYS A 133 -24.07 -63.80 -15.24
C LYS A 133 -22.84 -64.40 -14.56
N TYR A 134 -21.76 -64.63 -15.33
CA TYR A 134 -20.48 -65.06 -14.77
C TYR A 134 -19.91 -64.02 -13.80
N MET A 135 -19.89 -62.74 -14.18
CA MET A 135 -19.39 -61.66 -13.32
C MET A 135 -20.18 -61.50 -12.02
N GLY A 136 -21.51 -61.59 -12.07
CA GLY A 136 -22.37 -61.50 -10.89
C GLY A 136 -22.28 -62.68 -9.91
N SER A 137 -21.80 -63.85 -10.38
CA SER A 137 -21.69 -65.07 -9.56
C SER A 137 -20.41 -65.16 -8.71
N GLN A 138 -19.42 -64.30 -8.96
CA GLN A 138 -18.09 -64.37 -8.36
C GLN A 138 -17.98 -63.49 -7.10
N LYS A 139 -17.47 -64.05 -5.99
CA LYS A 139 -17.14 -63.25 -4.79
C LYS A 139 -15.91 -62.38 -5.08
N VAL A 140 -16.09 -61.06 -5.11
CA VAL A 140 -15.00 -60.09 -5.38
C VAL A 140 -14.12 -59.95 -4.14
N LYS A 141 -12.79 -60.15 -4.29
CA LYS A 141 -11.82 -59.86 -3.23
C LYS A 141 -11.58 -58.35 -3.16
N MET A 142 -11.35 -57.81 -1.97
CA MET A 142 -11.02 -56.37 -1.79
C MET A 142 -9.76 -55.94 -2.55
N SER A 143 -8.87 -56.88 -2.86
CA SER A 143 -7.64 -56.68 -3.65
C SER A 143 -7.87 -56.53 -5.15
N ASP A 144 -9.08 -56.86 -5.61
CA ASP A 144 -9.48 -56.90 -7.01
C ASP A 144 -10.43 -55.72 -7.33
N LEU A 145 -10.60 -54.78 -6.39
CA LEU A 145 -11.35 -53.56 -6.59
C LEU A 145 -10.46 -52.51 -7.25
N VAL A 146 -11.00 -51.74 -8.20
CA VAL A 146 -10.29 -50.59 -8.78
C VAL A 146 -9.91 -49.57 -7.70
N ARG A 147 -10.77 -49.44 -6.69
CA ARG A 147 -10.60 -48.57 -5.53
C ARG A 147 -11.03 -49.30 -4.26
N ASN A 148 -10.12 -49.39 -3.30
CA ASN A 148 -10.37 -49.93 -1.97
C ASN A 148 -10.20 -48.82 -0.92
N SER A 149 -11.28 -48.12 -0.60
CA SER A 149 -11.28 -47.00 0.35
C SER A 149 -12.64 -46.78 1.03
N GLN A 150 -12.64 -45.92 2.04
CA GLN A 150 -13.85 -45.38 2.65
C GLN A 150 -13.85 -43.87 2.50
N HIS A 151 -14.99 -43.24 2.24
CA HIS A 151 -15.05 -41.80 2.02
C HIS A 151 -16.33 -41.16 2.57
N THR A 152 -16.30 -39.83 2.70
CA THR A 152 -17.44 -39.00 3.04
C THR A 152 -17.22 -37.60 2.47
N TRP A 153 -18.26 -36.77 2.49
CA TRP A 153 -18.25 -35.45 1.87
C TRP A 153 -18.48 -34.36 2.92
N LEU A 154 -17.64 -33.33 2.98
CA LEU A 154 -17.79 -32.22 3.92
C LEU A 154 -18.12 -30.92 3.18
N TYR A 155 -19.19 -30.26 3.61
CA TYR A 155 -19.59 -28.97 3.05
C TYR A 155 -18.68 -27.84 3.54
N GLN A 156 -18.35 -26.90 2.65
CA GLN A 156 -17.43 -25.79 2.92
C GLN A 156 -18.06 -24.40 2.78
N GLY A 157 -19.37 -24.32 2.50
CA GLY A 157 -20.07 -23.05 2.31
C GLY A 157 -20.63 -22.44 3.60
N GLU A 158 -21.65 -21.61 3.47
CA GLU A 158 -22.25 -20.89 4.58
C GLU A 158 -22.86 -21.84 5.64
N GLY A 159 -22.56 -21.60 6.92
CA GLY A 159 -22.92 -22.51 8.01
C GLY A 159 -21.91 -23.64 8.30
N ALA A 160 -20.86 -23.81 7.49
CA ALA A 160 -19.77 -24.74 7.78
C ALA A 160 -18.81 -24.21 8.87
N HIS A 161 -18.05 -25.14 9.47
CA HIS A 161 -17.02 -24.80 10.45
C HIS A 161 -15.99 -23.81 9.89
N GLN A 162 -15.48 -22.89 10.71
CA GLN A 162 -14.56 -21.81 10.28
C GLN A 162 -13.34 -22.33 9.51
N VAL A 163 -12.76 -23.45 9.94
CA VAL A 163 -11.64 -24.12 9.23
C VAL A 163 -12.01 -24.53 7.80
N MET A 164 -13.21 -25.06 7.57
CA MET A 164 -13.66 -25.46 6.22
C MET A 164 -13.76 -24.25 5.29
N ARG A 165 -14.23 -23.11 5.82
CA ARG A 165 -14.28 -21.83 5.10
C ARG A 165 -12.87 -21.26 4.86
N ALA A 166 -11.98 -21.35 5.84
CA ALA A 166 -10.60 -20.90 5.72
C ALA A 166 -9.83 -21.68 4.64
N ILE A 167 -10.03 -23.00 4.56
CA ILE A 167 -9.44 -23.85 3.51
C ILE A 167 -9.92 -23.40 2.13
N ARG A 168 -11.23 -23.14 1.96
CA ARG A 168 -11.79 -22.63 0.71
C ARG A 168 -11.14 -21.29 0.30
N GLN A 169 -10.95 -20.37 1.26
CA GLN A 169 -10.25 -19.11 1.02
C GLN A 169 -8.77 -19.30 0.64
N ARG A 170 -8.07 -20.28 1.22
CA ARG A 170 -6.70 -20.64 0.79
C ARG A 170 -6.69 -21.17 -0.64
N VAL A 171 -7.63 -22.04 -1.01
CA VAL A 171 -7.77 -22.57 -2.37
C VAL A 171 -8.08 -21.47 -3.37
N MET A 172 -8.92 -20.49 -3.02
CA MET A 172 -9.17 -19.29 -3.84
C MET A 172 -7.89 -18.50 -4.10
N ARG A 173 -7.08 -18.27 -3.07
CA ARG A 173 -5.80 -17.56 -3.21
C ARG A 173 -4.77 -18.36 -4.00
N LEU A 174 -4.73 -19.69 -3.82
CA LEU A 174 -3.83 -20.59 -4.54
C LEU A 174 -4.15 -20.57 -6.04
N THR A 175 -5.42 -20.76 -6.39
CA THR A 175 -5.87 -20.90 -7.77
C THR A 175 -6.02 -19.55 -8.49
N ARG A 176 -6.15 -18.46 -7.72
CA ARG A 176 -6.54 -17.12 -8.20
C ARG A 176 -7.86 -17.10 -8.96
N LEU A 177 -8.67 -18.16 -8.86
CA LEU A 177 -9.97 -18.24 -9.51
C LEU A 177 -10.98 -17.32 -8.79
N PRO A 178 -11.93 -16.73 -9.53
CA PRO A 178 -12.99 -15.90 -8.96
C PRO A 178 -13.73 -16.62 -7.81
N PRO A 179 -14.13 -15.91 -6.75
CA PRO A 179 -14.86 -16.48 -5.62
C PRO A 179 -16.08 -17.30 -6.06
N GLU A 180 -16.81 -16.80 -7.04
CA GLU A 180 -18.00 -17.46 -7.56
C GLU A 180 -17.65 -18.87 -8.05
N ILE A 181 -16.52 -19.05 -8.71
CA ILE A 181 -16.17 -20.35 -9.30
C ILE A 181 -15.74 -21.35 -8.22
N VAL A 182 -14.95 -20.89 -7.24
CA VAL A 182 -14.49 -21.74 -6.14
C VAL A 182 -15.60 -22.03 -5.11
N GLU A 183 -16.60 -21.17 -5.00
CA GLU A 183 -17.76 -21.40 -4.14
C GLU A 183 -18.69 -22.49 -4.68
N HIS A 184 -18.77 -22.62 -6.01
CA HIS A 184 -19.51 -23.69 -6.71
C HIS A 184 -18.69 -24.98 -6.88
N SER A 185 -17.49 -25.07 -6.28
CA SER A 185 -16.71 -26.31 -6.21
C SER A 185 -17.46 -27.45 -5.53
N GLU A 186 -17.08 -28.68 -5.85
CA GLU A 186 -17.60 -29.86 -5.17
C GLU A 186 -17.31 -29.80 -3.66
N PRO A 187 -18.18 -30.40 -2.81
CA PRO A 187 -17.86 -30.56 -1.40
C PRO A 187 -16.53 -31.28 -1.20
N LEU A 188 -15.84 -31.01 -0.10
CA LEU A 188 -14.54 -31.63 0.18
C LEU A 188 -14.72 -33.14 0.41
N GLN A 189 -14.13 -33.97 -0.44
CA GLN A 189 -14.19 -35.42 -0.29
C GLN A 189 -13.08 -35.88 0.66
N VAL A 190 -13.43 -36.38 1.85
CA VAL A 190 -12.46 -36.95 2.79
C VAL A 190 -12.42 -38.46 2.61
N VAL A 191 -11.23 -39.01 2.34
CA VAL A 191 -11.02 -40.42 2.03
C VAL A 191 -10.04 -41.05 3.03
N ARG A 192 -10.38 -42.26 3.48
CA ARG A 192 -9.59 -43.13 4.35
C ARG A 192 -9.23 -44.42 3.61
N TYR A 193 -7.94 -44.73 3.59
CA TYR A 193 -7.41 -46.02 3.16
C TYR A 193 -6.82 -46.74 4.37
N ASP A 194 -7.34 -47.94 4.66
CA ASP A 194 -6.74 -48.85 5.62
C ASP A 194 -5.55 -49.60 4.97
N GLN A 195 -4.83 -50.41 5.74
CA GLN A 195 -3.75 -51.25 5.20
C GLN A 195 -4.29 -52.14 4.06
N GLY A 196 -3.63 -52.11 2.91
CA GLY A 196 -4.09 -52.76 1.67
C GLY A 196 -5.04 -51.90 0.80
N GLY A 197 -5.41 -50.71 1.25
CA GLY A 197 -6.16 -49.73 0.46
C GLY A 197 -5.32 -49.13 -0.66
N HIS A 198 -5.95 -48.85 -1.80
CA HIS A 198 -5.33 -48.31 -3.01
C HIS A 198 -6.39 -47.71 -3.95
N TYR A 199 -5.92 -46.97 -4.96
CA TYR A 199 -6.72 -46.57 -6.11
C TYR A 199 -5.84 -46.65 -7.36
N HIS A 200 -6.22 -47.48 -8.33
CA HIS A 200 -5.54 -47.58 -9.61
C HIS A 200 -5.52 -46.24 -10.36
N ALA A 201 -4.59 -46.10 -11.31
CA ALA A 201 -4.40 -44.85 -12.01
C ALA A 201 -5.66 -44.48 -12.80
N HIS A 202 -6.14 -43.25 -12.64
CA HIS A 202 -7.39 -42.75 -13.19
C HIS A 202 -7.27 -41.24 -13.46
N MET A 203 -8.25 -40.73 -14.20
CA MET A 203 -8.47 -39.31 -14.38
C MET A 203 -9.60 -38.86 -13.46
N ASP A 204 -9.47 -37.67 -12.88
CA ASP A 204 -10.56 -37.07 -12.09
C ASP A 204 -11.70 -36.54 -12.97
N SER A 205 -11.36 -36.19 -14.22
CA SER A 205 -12.25 -35.68 -15.26
C SER A 205 -12.36 -36.67 -16.41
N GLY A 206 -13.47 -36.63 -17.15
CA GLY A 206 -13.63 -37.40 -18.38
C GLY A 206 -13.43 -36.54 -19.64
N PRO A 207 -13.29 -37.15 -20.82
CA PRO A 207 -13.19 -36.40 -22.07
C PRO A 207 -14.50 -35.66 -22.36
N VAL A 208 -14.39 -34.50 -23.01
CA VAL A 208 -15.53 -33.65 -23.38
C VAL A 208 -15.65 -33.65 -24.91
N PHE A 209 -16.71 -34.28 -25.40
CA PHE A 209 -17.12 -34.34 -26.81
C PHE A 209 -18.42 -33.56 -27.03
N PRO A 210 -18.77 -33.20 -28.29
CA PRO A 210 -20.03 -32.49 -28.60
C PRO A 210 -21.31 -33.18 -28.08
N GLU A 211 -21.29 -34.51 -27.94
CA GLU A 211 -22.41 -35.32 -27.48
C GLU A 211 -22.43 -35.55 -25.95
N THR A 212 -21.47 -34.99 -25.20
CA THR A 212 -21.34 -35.15 -23.75
C THR A 212 -21.52 -33.82 -23.00
N ALA A 213 -22.34 -33.81 -21.96
CA ALA A 213 -22.50 -32.65 -21.07
C ALA A 213 -21.77 -32.85 -19.74
N CYS A 214 -21.26 -31.77 -19.16
CA CYS A 214 -20.70 -31.80 -17.80
C CYS A 214 -21.82 -32.06 -16.78
N SER A 215 -21.66 -33.05 -15.90
CA SER A 215 -22.70 -33.44 -14.94
C SER A 215 -23.20 -32.28 -14.07
N HIS A 216 -22.32 -31.33 -13.71
CA HIS A 216 -22.68 -30.17 -12.88
C HIS A 216 -23.42 -29.06 -13.65
N THR A 217 -23.46 -29.10 -14.99
CA THR A 217 -24.12 -28.09 -15.83
C THR A 217 -25.44 -28.57 -16.44
N LYS A 218 -25.81 -29.85 -16.29
CA LYS A 218 -27.00 -30.46 -16.90
C LYS A 218 -28.32 -29.75 -16.59
N LEU A 219 -28.48 -29.19 -15.39
CA LEU A 219 -29.70 -28.44 -15.00
C LEU A 219 -29.76 -27.03 -15.62
N VAL A 220 -28.63 -26.51 -16.10
CA VAL A 220 -28.48 -25.15 -16.62
C VAL A 220 -28.36 -25.15 -18.15
N ALA A 221 -27.83 -26.23 -18.73
CA ALA A 221 -27.74 -26.44 -20.17
C ALA A 221 -29.05 -27.07 -20.68
N ASN A 222 -29.79 -26.35 -21.53
CA ASN A 222 -30.90 -26.91 -22.34
C ASN A 222 -30.37 -27.84 -23.45
N GLU A 223 -29.40 -28.69 -23.16
CA GLU A 223 -28.73 -29.53 -24.15
C GLU A 223 -29.33 -30.93 -24.18
N SER A 224 -29.59 -31.41 -25.39
CA SER A 224 -30.11 -32.74 -25.70
C SER A 224 -29.04 -33.84 -25.61
N ALA A 225 -27.93 -33.57 -24.91
CA ALA A 225 -26.77 -34.45 -24.85
C ALA A 225 -27.12 -35.76 -24.11
N PRO A 226 -26.98 -36.93 -24.76
CA PRO A 226 -27.38 -38.21 -24.18
C PRO A 226 -26.43 -38.70 -23.07
N PHE A 227 -25.21 -38.16 -22.98
CA PHE A 227 -24.17 -38.65 -22.06
C PHE A 227 -23.65 -37.56 -21.12
N GLU A 228 -23.28 -37.97 -19.90
CA GLU A 228 -22.73 -37.09 -18.88
C GLU A 228 -21.26 -37.43 -18.56
N THR A 229 -20.45 -36.41 -18.27
CA THR A 229 -19.05 -36.57 -17.86
C THR A 229 -18.68 -35.62 -16.71
N SER A 230 -17.67 -35.98 -15.92
CA SER A 230 -17.14 -35.10 -14.86
C SER A 230 -16.18 -34.07 -15.46
N CYS A 231 -16.44 -32.79 -15.18
CA CYS A 231 -15.66 -31.66 -15.70
C CYS A 231 -14.99 -30.87 -14.57
N ARG A 232 -14.02 -31.51 -13.92
CA ARG A 232 -13.21 -30.90 -12.86
C ARG A 232 -12.00 -30.23 -13.48
N TYR A 233 -11.98 -28.91 -13.47
CA TYR A 233 -10.89 -28.12 -14.03
C TYR A 233 -9.58 -28.28 -13.23
N VAL A 234 -9.69 -28.22 -11.91
CA VAL A 234 -8.55 -28.27 -10.97
C VAL A 234 -8.79 -29.32 -9.90
N THR A 235 -7.74 -30.07 -9.56
CA THR A 235 -7.72 -30.93 -8.37
C THR A 235 -6.71 -30.40 -7.35
N VAL A 236 -7.16 -30.27 -6.10
CA VAL A 236 -6.29 -30.04 -4.95
C VAL A 236 -6.46 -31.18 -3.94
N LEU A 237 -5.43 -31.99 -3.78
CA LEU A 237 -5.39 -33.12 -2.84
C LEU A 237 -4.62 -32.72 -1.59
N PHE A 238 -5.21 -32.94 -0.41
CA PHE A 238 -4.57 -32.69 0.88
C PHE A 238 -4.22 -34.01 1.57
N TYR A 239 -3.01 -34.10 2.12
CA TYR A 239 -2.65 -35.18 3.05
C TYR A 239 -3.01 -34.78 4.48
N LEU A 240 -3.86 -35.58 5.13
CA LEU A 240 -4.37 -35.28 6.47
C LEU A 240 -3.58 -35.99 7.58
N ASN A 241 -2.66 -36.89 7.24
CA ASN A 241 -1.75 -37.53 8.20
C ASN A 241 -0.50 -38.08 7.49
N ASN A 242 0.56 -38.29 8.28
CA ASN A 242 1.74 -39.04 7.86
C ASN A 242 1.42 -40.54 7.76
N VAL A 243 1.91 -41.21 6.72
CA VAL A 243 1.77 -42.67 6.54
C VAL A 243 3.12 -43.33 6.75
N THR A 244 3.16 -44.43 7.49
CA THR A 244 4.41 -45.11 7.88
C THR A 244 4.96 -46.01 6.78
N GLY A 245 4.14 -46.47 5.83
CA GLY A 245 4.59 -47.22 4.66
C GLY A 245 3.60 -47.21 3.50
N GLY A 246 4.10 -46.90 2.30
CA GLY A 246 3.33 -46.80 1.06
C GLY A 246 2.35 -45.62 1.06
N GLY A 247 1.30 -45.71 0.24
CA GLY A 247 0.25 -44.70 0.19
C GLY A 247 0.65 -43.41 -0.53
N GLU A 248 1.70 -43.41 -1.34
CA GLU A 248 2.05 -42.30 -2.23
C GLU A 248 0.93 -41.98 -3.22
N THR A 249 0.91 -40.74 -3.70
CA THR A 249 0.16 -40.39 -4.92
C THR A 249 1.14 -40.43 -6.09
N VAL A 250 0.89 -41.30 -7.06
CA VAL A 250 1.78 -41.52 -8.21
C VAL A 250 1.15 -40.95 -9.48
N PHE A 251 1.95 -40.28 -10.29
CA PHE A 251 1.62 -39.87 -11.65
C PHE A 251 2.48 -40.71 -12.60
N PRO A 252 1.93 -41.78 -13.19
CA PRO A 252 2.74 -42.76 -13.91
C PRO A 252 3.50 -42.18 -15.10
N ILE A 253 2.92 -41.17 -15.78
CA ILE A 253 3.42 -40.67 -17.07
C ILE A 253 3.82 -39.19 -17.07
N ALA A 254 3.81 -38.53 -15.91
CA ALA A 254 4.27 -37.14 -15.79
C ALA A 254 5.67 -36.95 -16.41
N ASP A 255 5.90 -35.82 -17.09
CA ASP A 255 7.14 -35.46 -17.79
C ASP A 255 7.59 -36.39 -18.95
N ASN A 256 6.74 -37.32 -19.42
CA ASN A 256 7.08 -38.20 -20.55
C ASN A 256 6.44 -37.77 -21.87
N ARG A 257 7.14 -36.94 -22.66
CA ARG A 257 6.64 -36.33 -23.90
C ARG A 257 6.51 -37.28 -25.11
N THR A 258 7.00 -38.51 -25.03
CA THR A 258 7.05 -39.49 -26.15
C THR A 258 6.08 -40.65 -25.95
N TYR A 259 5.03 -40.43 -25.17
CA TYR A 259 4.17 -41.49 -24.69
C TYR A 259 3.00 -41.77 -25.65
N GLU A 260 2.77 -43.05 -25.97
CA GLU A 260 1.60 -43.55 -26.71
C GLU A 260 0.70 -44.39 -25.78
N GLU A 261 -0.62 -44.35 -25.92
CA GLU A 261 -1.57 -45.00 -25.00
C GLU A 261 -1.37 -46.52 -24.85
N MET A 262 -0.92 -47.20 -25.93
CA MET A 262 -0.53 -48.62 -25.91
C MET A 262 0.70 -48.93 -25.03
N SER A 263 1.39 -47.90 -24.52
CA SER A 263 2.59 -47.98 -23.67
C SER A 263 2.30 -48.18 -22.18
N LEU A 264 1.05 -48.03 -21.74
CA LEU A 264 0.66 -48.30 -20.35
C LEU A 264 0.85 -49.75 -19.95
N ILE A 265 0.80 -50.64 -20.95
CA ILE A 265 0.96 -52.08 -20.81
C ILE A 265 2.11 -52.50 -21.74
N GLN A 266 3.32 -52.58 -21.19
CA GLN A 266 4.52 -53.04 -21.89
C GLN A 266 5.18 -54.18 -21.11
N ASN A 267 5.57 -55.27 -21.78
CA ASN A 267 6.24 -56.43 -21.18
C ASN A 267 5.52 -56.98 -19.93
N ASP A 268 4.19 -57.15 -19.99
CA ASP A 268 3.31 -57.58 -18.87
C ASP A 268 3.32 -56.64 -17.64
N ILE A 269 3.85 -55.42 -17.77
CA ILE A 269 3.83 -54.38 -16.75
C ILE A 269 2.74 -53.38 -17.11
N ASP A 270 1.75 -53.27 -16.23
CA ASP A 270 0.66 -52.30 -16.34
C ASP A 270 0.86 -51.14 -15.36
N LEU A 271 1.15 -49.96 -15.90
CA LEU A 271 1.36 -48.74 -15.11
C LEU A 271 0.08 -48.20 -14.47
N ARG A 272 -1.11 -48.61 -14.93
CA ARG A 272 -2.38 -48.28 -14.27
C ARG A 272 -2.58 -49.12 -12.99
N ASP A 273 -1.95 -50.29 -12.88
CA ASP A 273 -1.90 -51.10 -11.65
C ASP A 273 -0.91 -50.50 -10.63
N THR A 274 -1.35 -49.43 -9.97
CA THR A 274 -0.58 -48.76 -8.90
C THR A 274 -0.38 -49.61 -7.64
N ARG A 275 -1.05 -50.76 -7.52
CA ARG A 275 -0.81 -51.69 -6.40
C ARG A 275 0.53 -52.41 -6.58
N LYS A 276 0.86 -52.80 -7.81
CA LYS A 276 2.08 -53.55 -8.12
C LYS A 276 3.20 -52.68 -8.71
N ASN A 277 2.85 -51.65 -9.48
CA ASN A 277 3.80 -50.90 -10.30
C ASN A 277 3.91 -49.41 -9.90
N CYS A 278 3.47 -49.03 -8.70
CA CYS A 278 3.62 -47.65 -8.22
C CYS A 278 5.08 -47.16 -8.27
N ASP A 279 6.05 -48.03 -8.03
CA ASP A 279 7.47 -47.72 -8.04
C ASP A 279 8.02 -47.30 -9.41
N LYS A 280 7.30 -47.64 -10.49
CA LYS A 280 7.65 -47.35 -11.88
C LYS A 280 7.07 -46.03 -12.40
N GLY A 281 6.28 -45.31 -11.60
CA GLY A 281 5.74 -44.02 -12.00
C GLY A 281 6.79 -42.91 -11.96
N ASN A 282 6.69 -41.97 -12.91
CA ASN A 282 7.66 -40.89 -13.09
C ASN A 282 7.69 -39.90 -11.93
N LEU A 283 6.53 -39.55 -11.38
CA LEU A 283 6.42 -38.66 -10.22
C LEU A 283 5.65 -39.35 -9.10
N ARG A 284 6.18 -39.26 -7.87
CA ARG A 284 5.57 -39.83 -6.66
C ARG A 284 5.65 -38.84 -5.51
N VAL A 285 4.49 -38.45 -4.99
CA VAL A 285 4.39 -37.56 -3.83
C VAL A 285 4.11 -38.39 -2.60
N LYS A 286 4.92 -38.20 -1.55
CA LYS A 286 4.78 -38.93 -0.29
C LYS A 286 3.70 -38.30 0.59
N PRO A 287 2.92 -39.10 1.34
CA PRO A 287 1.90 -38.58 2.23
C PRO A 287 2.53 -37.96 3.48
N GLN A 288 2.69 -36.63 3.45
CA GLN A 288 3.10 -35.82 4.59
C GLN A 288 1.94 -34.93 5.05
N GLN A 289 1.57 -35.04 6.32
CA GLN A 289 0.49 -34.29 6.94
C GLN A 289 0.64 -32.79 6.67
N GLY A 290 -0.45 -32.13 6.26
CA GLY A 290 -0.47 -30.70 5.98
C GLY A 290 -0.11 -30.35 4.53
N THR A 291 0.48 -31.27 3.78
CA THR A 291 0.90 -31.02 2.39
C THR A 291 -0.28 -31.06 1.43
N ALA A 292 -0.31 -30.13 0.47
CA ALA A 292 -1.23 -30.13 -0.65
C ALA A 292 -0.53 -30.51 -1.96
N VAL A 293 -1.23 -31.22 -2.84
CA VAL A 293 -0.80 -31.53 -4.21
C VAL A 293 -1.83 -30.94 -5.15
N PHE A 294 -1.37 -30.17 -6.13
CA PHE A 294 -2.20 -29.37 -7.01
C PHE A 294 -1.91 -29.69 -8.48
N TRP A 295 -2.94 -29.88 -9.32
CA TRP A 295 -2.78 -29.98 -10.77
C TRP A 295 -4.06 -29.57 -11.54
N TYR A 296 -3.90 -29.31 -12.84
CA TYR A 296 -4.98 -29.08 -13.80
C TYR A 296 -5.32 -30.39 -14.51
N ASN A 297 -6.61 -30.64 -14.80
CA ASN A 297 -7.04 -31.85 -15.50
C ASN A 297 -7.25 -31.64 -17.02
N TYR A 298 -7.32 -30.39 -17.48
CA TYR A 298 -7.52 -30.06 -18.90
C TYR A 298 -6.41 -29.13 -19.37
N LEU A 299 -5.99 -29.31 -20.63
CA LEU A 299 -5.19 -28.33 -21.35
C LEU A 299 -6.11 -27.19 -21.82
N SER A 300 -5.59 -25.96 -21.87
CA SER A 300 -6.33 -24.86 -22.50
C SER A 300 -6.08 -24.87 -24.00
N ASP A 301 -7.15 -24.83 -24.78
CA ASP A 301 -7.15 -24.73 -26.24
C ASP A 301 -7.19 -23.28 -26.75
N GLY A 302 -7.15 -22.30 -25.84
CA GLY A 302 -7.30 -20.88 -26.15
C GLY A 302 -8.74 -20.40 -26.37
N GLU A 303 -9.71 -21.32 -26.42
CA GLU A 303 -11.14 -21.02 -26.64
C GLU A 303 -11.97 -21.12 -25.33
N GLY A 304 -11.35 -21.62 -24.26
CA GLY A 304 -11.84 -21.64 -22.88
C GLY A 304 -10.90 -22.39 -21.92
N TRP A 305 -11.46 -22.82 -20.79
CA TRP A 305 -10.75 -23.61 -19.76
C TRP A 305 -10.74 -25.12 -20.04
N VAL A 306 -11.50 -25.58 -21.03
CA VAL A 306 -11.63 -27.01 -21.39
C VAL A 306 -11.22 -27.20 -22.83
N GLY A 307 -9.98 -27.63 -23.03
CA GLY A 307 -9.50 -28.22 -24.28
C GLY A 307 -9.42 -29.75 -24.13
N GLU A 308 -8.33 -30.34 -24.64
CA GLU A 308 -8.08 -31.77 -24.46
C GLU A 308 -7.81 -32.12 -22.99
N LEU A 309 -8.18 -33.34 -22.60
CA LEU A 309 -7.86 -33.88 -21.28
C LEU A 309 -6.33 -34.00 -21.16
N ASP A 310 -5.79 -33.57 -20.04
CA ASP A 310 -4.35 -33.61 -19.84
C ASP A 310 -3.90 -35.02 -19.45
N ASP A 311 -3.25 -35.73 -20.37
CA ASP A 311 -2.73 -37.08 -20.12
C ASP A 311 -1.77 -37.13 -18.91
N PHE A 312 -1.02 -36.05 -18.65
CA PHE A 312 -0.09 -36.01 -17.51
C PHE A 312 -0.79 -35.89 -16.15
N ALA A 313 -2.11 -35.63 -16.13
CA ALA A 313 -2.94 -35.67 -14.92
C ALA A 313 -3.33 -37.10 -14.49
N LEU A 314 -2.96 -38.13 -15.27
CA LEU A 314 -3.18 -39.53 -14.90
C LEU A 314 -2.48 -39.83 -13.58
N HIS A 315 -3.26 -40.15 -12.55
CA HIS A 315 -2.74 -40.32 -11.21
C HIS A 315 -3.42 -41.46 -10.46
N GLY A 316 -2.77 -42.00 -9.44
CA GLY A 316 -3.35 -43.04 -8.60
C GLY A 316 -2.79 -43.05 -7.18
N GLY A 317 -3.49 -43.77 -6.31
CA GLY A 317 -3.10 -44.00 -4.93
C GLY A 317 -2.39 -45.33 -4.77
N CYS A 318 -1.10 -45.30 -4.42
CA CYS A 318 -0.31 -46.50 -4.17
C CYS A 318 -0.84 -47.30 -2.97
N LEU A 319 -0.51 -48.59 -2.94
CA LEU A 319 -0.91 -49.49 -1.87
C LEU A 319 -0.40 -49.00 -0.50
N VAL A 320 -1.28 -48.89 0.48
CA VAL A 320 -0.88 -48.65 1.87
C VAL A 320 -0.33 -49.93 2.46
N THR A 321 0.99 -50.01 2.63
CA THR A 321 1.66 -51.20 3.15
C THR A 321 1.68 -51.22 4.67
N GLN A 322 1.74 -50.06 5.32
CA GLN A 322 1.72 -49.93 6.78
C GLN A 322 0.99 -48.64 7.22
N GLY A 323 0.13 -48.76 8.23
CA GLY A 323 -0.64 -47.64 8.80
C GLY A 323 -1.96 -47.37 8.06
N THR A 324 -2.46 -46.14 8.18
CA THR A 324 -3.70 -45.67 7.52
C THR A 324 -3.44 -44.35 6.82
N LYS A 325 -3.93 -44.17 5.60
CA LYS A 325 -3.84 -42.91 4.85
C LYS A 325 -5.17 -42.17 4.88
N TRP A 326 -5.13 -40.89 5.23
CA TRP A 326 -6.23 -39.95 5.12
C TRP A 326 -5.87 -38.86 4.14
N ILE A 327 -6.75 -38.62 3.18
CA ILE A 327 -6.65 -37.51 2.24
C ILE A 327 -7.96 -36.74 2.17
N ALA A 328 -7.90 -35.53 1.64
CA ALA A 328 -9.07 -34.79 1.23
C ALA A 328 -8.89 -34.25 -0.19
N ASN A 329 -9.84 -34.52 -1.09
CA ASN A 329 -9.85 -33.97 -2.44
C ASN A 329 -10.79 -32.77 -2.51
N ASN A 330 -10.30 -31.66 -3.08
CA ASN A 330 -11.07 -30.48 -3.40
C ASN A 330 -11.04 -30.28 -4.92
N TRP A 331 -12.19 -30.49 -5.54
CA TRP A 331 -12.36 -30.40 -6.99
C TRP A 331 -13.08 -29.11 -7.36
N ILE A 332 -12.48 -28.35 -8.25
CA ILE A 332 -13.07 -27.13 -8.80
C ILE A 332 -13.59 -27.45 -10.19
N ASN A 333 -14.90 -27.29 -10.36
CA ASN A 333 -15.55 -27.55 -11.63
C ASN A 333 -15.29 -26.43 -12.63
N VAL A 334 -15.35 -26.78 -13.92
CA VAL A 334 -15.34 -25.81 -15.01
C VAL A 334 -16.53 -24.85 -14.86
N ASP A 335 -16.31 -23.55 -15.05
CA ASP A 335 -17.41 -22.58 -15.03
C ASP A 335 -18.37 -22.85 -16.21
N PRO A 336 -19.69 -23.03 -16.02
CA PRO A 336 -20.63 -23.16 -17.14
C PRO A 336 -20.63 -21.96 -18.11
N ASN A 337 -20.17 -20.79 -17.68
CA ASN A 337 -20.21 -19.58 -18.50
C ASN A 337 -18.89 -19.36 -19.28
N ARG A 338 -18.89 -19.74 -20.56
CA ARG A 338 -17.74 -19.56 -21.47
C ARG A 338 -17.24 -18.11 -21.57
N ARG A 339 -18.10 -17.10 -21.45
CA ARG A 339 -17.68 -15.69 -21.49
C ARG A 339 -16.86 -15.32 -20.25
N ARG A 340 -17.24 -15.81 -19.07
CA ARG A 340 -16.48 -15.59 -17.82
C ARG A 340 -15.13 -16.29 -17.85
N GLN A 341 -15.08 -17.51 -18.41
CA GLN A 341 -13.82 -18.22 -18.63
C GLN A 341 -12.84 -17.41 -19.49
N GLN A 342 -13.31 -16.91 -20.64
CA GLN A 342 -12.50 -16.10 -21.57
C GLN A 342 -12.06 -14.77 -20.94
N GLN A 343 -12.96 -14.11 -20.20
CA GLN A 343 -12.64 -12.88 -19.48
C GLN A 343 -11.53 -13.10 -18.44
N PHE A 344 -11.63 -14.15 -17.63
CA PHE A 344 -10.61 -14.48 -16.64
C PHE A 344 -9.24 -14.78 -17.28
N GLN A 345 -9.25 -15.50 -18.40
CA GLN A 345 -8.01 -15.85 -19.09
C GLN A 345 -7.33 -14.63 -19.70
N GLN A 346 -8.11 -13.66 -20.20
CA GLN A 346 -7.61 -12.34 -20.61
C GLN A 346 -7.07 -11.53 -19.43
N GLU A 347 -7.75 -11.57 -18.28
CA GLU A 347 -7.37 -10.84 -17.06
C GLU A 347 -6.06 -11.35 -16.45
N MET A 348 -5.71 -12.63 -16.62
CA MET A 348 -4.48 -13.24 -16.08
C MET A 348 -3.28 -13.15 -17.04
N GLU A 349 -3.48 -12.64 -18.25
CA GLU A 349 -2.45 -12.61 -19.28
C GLU A 349 -1.48 -11.45 -19.10
N ARG A 350 -0.19 -11.74 -19.17
CA ARG A 350 0.87 -10.74 -18.99
C ARG A 350 1.54 -10.42 -20.32
N PHE A 351 1.81 -9.14 -20.56
CA PHE A 351 2.43 -8.66 -21.79
C PHE A 351 3.88 -8.20 -21.56
N CYS A 352 4.72 -8.40 -22.57
CA CYS A 352 6.06 -7.85 -22.63
C CYS A 352 6.19 -6.94 -23.85
N ALA A 353 6.70 -5.72 -23.62
CA ALA A 353 6.96 -4.73 -24.66
C ALA A 353 8.47 -4.44 -24.69
N VAL A 354 9.06 -4.54 -25.88
CA VAL A 354 10.48 -4.25 -26.12
C VAL A 354 10.58 -3.28 -27.27
N ALA A 355 11.26 -2.15 -27.08
CA ALA A 355 11.55 -1.22 -28.16
C ALA A 355 13.02 -1.20 -28.54
N SER A 356 13.29 -0.88 -29.80
CA SER A 356 14.63 -0.76 -30.36
C SER A 356 14.99 0.69 -30.69
N GLY A 357 16.31 0.93 -30.82
CA GLY A 357 16.86 2.26 -31.11
C GLY A 357 16.55 2.80 -32.52
N ASP A 358 15.90 2.02 -33.37
CA ASP A 358 15.42 2.39 -34.71
C ASP A 358 13.94 2.77 -34.75
N GLY A 359 13.25 2.78 -33.60
CA GLY A 359 11.85 3.23 -33.50
C GLY A 359 10.80 2.12 -33.54
N ARG A 360 11.23 0.85 -33.56
CA ARG A 360 10.33 -0.30 -33.58
C ARG A 360 9.94 -0.76 -32.17
N LEU A 361 8.74 -1.30 -32.06
CA LEU A 361 8.17 -1.92 -30.87
C LEU A 361 7.82 -3.37 -31.20
N LEU A 362 8.25 -4.29 -30.33
CA LEU A 362 7.89 -5.70 -30.28
C LEU A 362 7.01 -5.92 -29.05
N LEU A 363 5.83 -6.49 -29.24
CA LEU A 363 4.86 -6.77 -28.18
C LEU A 363 4.39 -8.21 -28.27
N PHE A 364 4.37 -8.93 -27.15
CA PHE A 364 3.88 -10.31 -27.10
C PHE A 364 3.31 -10.66 -25.72
N ALA A 365 2.42 -11.65 -25.69
CA ALA A 365 1.95 -12.25 -24.45
C ALA A 365 3.00 -13.24 -23.92
N LEU A 366 3.26 -13.24 -22.62
CA LEU A 366 4.23 -14.17 -22.00
C LEU A 366 3.81 -15.64 -22.13
N SER A 367 2.50 -15.90 -22.25
CA SER A 367 1.89 -17.20 -22.51
C SER A 367 2.24 -17.74 -23.91
N HIS A 368 2.38 -16.85 -24.90
CA HIS A 368 2.57 -17.18 -26.31
C HIS A 368 3.63 -16.27 -26.95
N PRO A 369 4.91 -16.42 -26.58
CA PRO A 369 5.98 -15.52 -27.04
C PRO A 369 6.21 -15.59 -28.57
N GLY A 370 5.72 -16.63 -29.25
CA GLY A 370 5.77 -16.74 -30.71
C GLY A 370 4.77 -15.83 -31.45
N ALA A 371 3.66 -15.47 -30.80
CA ALA A 371 2.64 -14.59 -31.37
C ALA A 371 3.00 -13.12 -31.07
N THR A 372 3.80 -12.52 -31.96
CA THR A 372 4.36 -11.18 -31.76
C THR A 372 3.72 -10.12 -32.64
N THR A 373 3.50 -8.93 -32.08
CA THR A 373 3.09 -7.74 -32.81
C THR A 373 4.30 -6.82 -32.98
N LYS A 374 4.61 -6.48 -34.23
CA LYS A 374 5.69 -5.57 -34.62
C LYS A 374 5.10 -4.27 -35.13
N LEU A 375 5.55 -3.15 -34.58
CA LEU A 375 5.05 -1.81 -34.92
C LEU A 375 6.21 -0.84 -35.08
N THR A 376 6.10 0.10 -36.01
CA THR A 376 7.04 1.23 -36.15
C THR A 376 6.39 2.49 -35.57
N LEU A 377 6.83 2.93 -34.40
CA LEU A 377 6.19 4.04 -33.66
C LEU A 377 6.69 5.42 -34.07
N PHE A 378 7.99 5.53 -34.32
CA PHE A 378 8.68 6.78 -34.61
C PHE A 378 9.72 6.60 -35.71
N GLU A 379 10.01 7.69 -36.43
CA GLU A 379 11.15 7.79 -37.33
C GLU A 379 12.42 8.14 -36.52
N GLY A 380 12.82 7.23 -35.64
CA GLY A 380 13.95 7.39 -34.72
C GLY A 380 13.76 6.65 -33.40
N ALA A 381 14.76 6.72 -32.51
CA ALA A 381 14.78 5.89 -31.30
C ALA A 381 13.58 6.12 -30.37
N VAL A 382 13.01 5.02 -29.85
CA VAL A 382 12.12 5.07 -28.68
C VAL A 382 12.98 5.38 -27.46
N HIS A 383 12.65 6.46 -26.74
CA HIS A 383 13.40 6.95 -25.60
C HIS A 383 12.83 6.52 -24.24
N GLY A 384 11.55 6.21 -24.17
CA GLY A 384 10.88 5.77 -22.95
C GLY A 384 9.68 4.88 -23.24
N LEU A 385 9.52 3.84 -22.42
CA LEU A 385 8.38 2.94 -22.39
C LEU A 385 7.91 2.80 -20.94
N SER A 386 6.62 2.96 -20.69
CA SER A 386 6.02 2.69 -19.37
C SER A 386 4.63 2.10 -19.52
N TRP A 387 4.34 1.10 -18.69
CA TRP A 387 2.99 0.58 -18.52
C TRP A 387 2.22 1.42 -17.51
N ALA A 388 0.94 1.63 -17.78
CA ALA A 388 0.00 2.23 -16.84
C ALA A 388 -1.30 1.41 -16.83
N PRO A 389 -1.97 1.28 -15.67
CA PRO A 389 -3.27 0.63 -15.61
C PRO A 389 -4.30 1.42 -16.42
N ARG A 390 -5.16 0.72 -17.15
CA ARG A 390 -6.20 1.37 -17.95
C ARG A 390 -7.20 2.13 -17.06
N PRO A 391 -7.70 3.30 -17.50
CA PRO A 391 -8.76 3.99 -16.78
C PRO A 391 -10.02 3.13 -16.64
N GLY A 392 -10.52 2.95 -15.42
CA GLY A 392 -11.81 2.28 -15.15
C GLY A 392 -11.75 0.76 -14.93
N LEU A 393 -10.57 0.14 -14.95
CA LEU A 393 -10.36 -1.30 -14.66
C LEU A 393 -9.38 -1.49 -13.49
N PRO A 394 -9.42 -2.64 -12.78
CA PRO A 394 -8.42 -2.98 -11.76
C PRO A 394 -6.98 -2.95 -12.32
N PRO A 395 -5.97 -2.57 -11.51
CA PRO A 395 -4.60 -2.37 -11.98
C PRO A 395 -3.95 -3.62 -12.61
N ASP A 396 -4.48 -4.81 -12.33
CA ASP A 396 -3.93 -6.09 -12.77
C ASP A 396 -4.52 -6.63 -14.09
N THR A 397 -5.53 -5.99 -14.70
CA THR A 397 -6.37 -6.63 -15.73
C THR A 397 -6.30 -6.04 -17.15
N ALA A 398 -5.77 -4.83 -17.35
CA ALA A 398 -5.54 -4.29 -18.70
C ALA A 398 -4.47 -3.20 -18.72
N ALA A 399 -3.55 -3.29 -19.69
CA ALA A 399 -2.34 -2.46 -19.72
C ALA A 399 -2.38 -1.43 -20.86
N ALA A 400 -2.34 -0.14 -20.50
CA ALA A 400 -2.03 0.94 -21.43
C ALA A 400 -0.50 1.09 -21.53
N LEU A 401 0.03 1.14 -22.74
CA LEU A 401 1.45 1.33 -23.00
C LEU A 401 1.70 2.76 -23.47
N LEU A 402 2.58 3.46 -22.77
CA LEU A 402 3.04 4.79 -23.16
C LEU A 402 4.44 4.69 -23.77
N ALA A 403 4.63 5.31 -24.94
CA ALA A 403 5.91 5.32 -25.64
C ALA A 403 6.30 6.75 -26.00
N SER A 404 7.54 7.17 -25.72
CA SER A 404 8.08 8.47 -26.13
C SER A 404 9.20 8.32 -27.14
N GLY A 405 9.20 9.20 -28.13
CA GLY A 405 10.13 9.18 -29.25
C GLY A 405 10.86 10.51 -29.47
N PRO A 406 11.43 10.70 -30.67
CA PRO A 406 12.08 11.95 -31.07
C PRO A 406 11.13 13.15 -30.96
N ASP A 407 11.70 14.34 -30.83
CA ASP A 407 10.95 15.60 -30.73
C ASP A 407 9.91 15.64 -29.60
N GLY A 408 10.03 14.77 -28.59
CA GLY A 408 9.16 14.76 -27.42
C GLY A 408 7.73 14.38 -27.68
N GLU A 409 7.46 13.68 -28.77
CA GLU A 409 6.18 13.05 -29.00
C GLU A 409 6.02 11.84 -28.08
N MET A 410 4.88 11.75 -27.41
CA MET A 410 4.49 10.63 -26.56
C MET A 410 3.16 10.06 -27.05
N LEU A 411 3.09 8.74 -27.21
CA LEU A 411 1.94 8.01 -27.72
C LEU A 411 1.32 7.19 -26.59
N TRP A 412 -0.01 7.19 -26.50
CA TRP A 412 -0.78 6.24 -25.69
C TRP A 412 -1.32 5.13 -26.59
N LEU A 413 -0.84 3.92 -26.33
CA LEU A 413 -1.20 2.70 -27.03
C LEU A 413 -2.02 1.81 -26.10
N ASP A 414 -3.22 1.47 -26.51
CA ASP A 414 -4.05 0.49 -25.84
C ASP A 414 -3.77 -0.91 -26.37
N VAL A 415 -3.39 -1.81 -25.46
CA VAL A 415 -3.11 -3.20 -25.79
C VAL A 415 -4.34 -4.05 -25.45
N THR A 416 -4.72 -4.88 -26.41
CA THR A 416 -5.78 -5.89 -26.28
C THR A 416 -5.27 -7.19 -26.87
N HIS A 417 -5.78 -8.32 -26.41
CA HIS A 417 -5.28 -9.61 -26.87
C HIS A 417 -6.43 -10.61 -26.94
N ARG A 418 -6.33 -11.53 -27.89
CA ARG A 418 -7.15 -12.74 -27.94
C ARG A 418 -6.20 -13.92 -27.78
N PRO A 419 -6.51 -14.91 -26.92
CA PRO A 419 -5.65 -16.07 -26.72
C PRO A 419 -5.24 -16.70 -28.06
N GLY A 420 -3.97 -17.10 -28.17
CA GLY A 420 -3.41 -17.72 -29.39
C GLY A 420 -3.13 -16.77 -30.56
N GLN A 421 -3.44 -15.47 -30.47
CA GLN A 421 -3.16 -14.48 -31.51
C GLN A 421 -2.14 -13.44 -31.05
N ALA A 422 -1.55 -12.69 -31.97
CA ALA A 422 -0.65 -11.61 -31.60
C ALA A 422 -1.43 -10.46 -30.91
N PRO A 423 -0.87 -9.77 -29.89
CA PRO A 423 -1.56 -8.68 -29.21
C PRO A 423 -1.95 -7.55 -30.16
N TRP A 424 -3.22 -7.17 -30.17
CA TRP A 424 -3.72 -6.07 -30.97
C TRP A 424 -3.51 -4.73 -30.26
N VAL A 425 -2.92 -3.77 -30.97
CA VAL A 425 -2.57 -2.45 -30.44
C VAL A 425 -3.37 -1.36 -31.13
N ARG A 426 -3.98 -0.47 -30.36
CA ARG A 426 -4.72 0.69 -30.84
C ARG A 426 -4.07 1.97 -30.33
N LEU A 427 -3.81 2.93 -31.23
CA LEU A 427 -3.35 4.27 -30.82
C LEU A 427 -4.55 5.08 -30.30
N MET A 428 -4.45 5.57 -29.07
CA MET A 428 -5.52 6.29 -28.37
C MET A 428 -5.25 7.79 -28.23
N GLY A 429 -3.99 8.20 -28.05
CA GLY A 429 -3.65 9.60 -27.82
C GLY A 429 -2.22 9.97 -28.25
N ARG A 430 -2.03 11.25 -28.56
CA ARG A 430 -0.73 11.83 -28.95
C ARG A 430 -0.48 13.09 -28.12
N TYR A 431 0.67 13.12 -27.45
CA TYR A 431 1.03 14.17 -26.50
C TYR A 431 2.38 14.77 -26.83
N LEU A 432 2.51 16.07 -26.59
CA LEU A 432 3.75 16.81 -26.81
C LEU A 432 4.37 17.21 -25.47
N LEU A 433 5.50 16.60 -25.13
CA LEU A 433 6.28 16.98 -23.96
C LEU A 433 6.89 18.39 -24.16
N PRO A 434 7.03 19.26 -23.14
CA PRO A 434 7.66 20.57 -23.31
C PRO A 434 9.12 20.52 -23.81
N PRO A 435 9.62 21.55 -24.50
CA PRO A 435 10.97 21.55 -25.07
C PRO A 435 12.05 21.51 -23.99
N CYS A 436 12.93 20.50 -24.05
CA CYS A 436 14.10 20.39 -23.18
C CYS A 436 15.20 19.49 -23.78
N LYS A 437 16.39 19.43 -23.14
CA LYS A 437 17.55 18.66 -23.64
C LYS A 437 17.31 17.14 -23.72
N GLN A 438 16.48 16.59 -22.83
CA GLN A 438 16.14 15.16 -22.75
C GLN A 438 14.62 15.04 -22.69
N ARG A 439 13.99 14.95 -23.86
CA ARG A 439 12.55 15.17 -24.04
C ARG A 439 11.81 13.83 -24.12
N TRP A 440 11.82 13.08 -23.03
CA TRP A 440 11.10 11.80 -22.93
C TRP A 440 10.51 11.63 -21.53
N HIS A 441 9.44 10.84 -21.44
CA HIS A 441 8.79 10.53 -20.17
C HIS A 441 9.61 9.48 -19.41
N THR A 442 9.46 9.47 -18.09
CA THR A 442 10.05 8.46 -17.21
C THR A 442 9.00 7.59 -16.54
N CYS A 443 7.83 8.15 -16.27
CA CYS A 443 6.70 7.46 -15.64
C CYS A 443 5.41 8.19 -15.99
N ALA A 444 4.28 7.49 -15.91
CA ALA A 444 2.97 8.08 -16.13
C ALA A 444 1.86 7.25 -15.50
N THR A 445 0.76 7.91 -15.13
CA THR A 445 -0.43 7.27 -14.57
C THR A 445 -1.69 8.02 -14.99
N PHE A 446 -2.78 7.28 -15.18
CA PHE A 446 -4.09 7.86 -15.48
C PHE A 446 -4.83 8.28 -14.21
N LEU A 447 -5.64 9.33 -14.30
CA LEU A 447 -6.61 9.79 -13.31
C LEU A 447 -8.02 9.49 -13.84
N PRO A 448 -8.59 8.29 -13.60
CA PRO A 448 -9.78 7.83 -14.31
C PRO A 448 -11.03 8.65 -14.03
N GLN A 449 -11.17 9.15 -12.79
CA GLN A 449 -12.31 9.98 -12.38
C GLN A 449 -12.34 11.34 -13.09
N GLU A 450 -11.18 11.83 -13.52
CA GLU A 450 -11.01 13.18 -14.08
C GLU A 450 -10.76 13.16 -15.59
N GLY A 451 -10.52 11.98 -16.18
CA GLY A 451 -10.19 11.86 -17.61
C GLY A 451 -8.84 12.52 -17.96
N LEU A 452 -7.84 12.39 -17.09
CA LEU A 452 -6.53 13.04 -17.23
C LEU A 452 -5.37 12.04 -17.15
N LEU A 453 -4.23 12.43 -17.72
CA LEU A 453 -2.97 11.70 -17.67
C LEU A 453 -1.90 12.55 -16.98
N VAL A 454 -1.28 12.01 -15.93
CA VAL A 454 -0.11 12.63 -15.28
C VAL A 454 1.15 11.93 -15.75
N CYS A 455 2.14 12.71 -16.18
CA CYS A 455 3.39 12.22 -16.73
C CYS A 455 4.58 12.93 -16.07
N GLY A 456 5.58 12.16 -15.66
CA GLY A 456 6.88 12.64 -15.20
C GLY A 456 7.89 12.66 -16.34
N ASP A 457 8.72 13.70 -16.41
CA ASP A 457 9.79 13.81 -17.40
C ASP A 457 11.20 13.64 -16.80
N ARG A 458 12.17 13.42 -17.70
CA ARG A 458 13.59 13.28 -17.34
C ARG A 458 14.23 14.55 -16.75
N ARG A 459 13.60 15.72 -16.91
CA ARG A 459 14.04 17.01 -16.35
C ARG A 459 13.43 17.29 -14.98
N GLY A 460 12.65 16.35 -14.44
CA GLY A 460 12.04 16.42 -13.13
C GLY A 460 10.70 17.11 -13.12
N SER A 461 10.09 17.39 -14.28
CA SER A 461 8.80 18.05 -14.39
C SER A 461 7.65 17.05 -14.25
N LEU A 462 6.54 17.51 -13.69
CA LEU A 462 5.24 16.83 -13.81
C LEU A 462 4.37 17.57 -14.80
N LEU A 463 3.73 16.81 -15.68
CA LEU A 463 2.93 17.26 -16.80
C LEU A 463 1.55 16.63 -16.69
N LEU A 464 0.51 17.45 -16.86
CA LEU A 464 -0.87 17.00 -16.87
C LEU A 464 -1.42 17.12 -18.30
N PHE A 465 -1.97 16.05 -18.85
CA PHE A 465 -2.56 16.00 -20.18
C PHE A 465 -4.04 15.60 -20.11
N PRO A 466 -4.87 16.02 -21.08
CA PRO A 466 -6.21 15.46 -21.27
C PRO A 466 -6.13 13.99 -21.74
N CYS A 467 -7.13 13.19 -21.38
CA CYS A 467 -7.39 11.94 -22.08
C CYS A 467 -8.49 12.20 -23.11
N SER A 468 -8.13 12.51 -24.35
CA SER A 468 -9.08 12.64 -25.45
C SER A 468 -9.71 11.28 -25.78
N SER A 469 -10.84 10.96 -25.16
CA SER A 469 -11.79 10.05 -25.77
C SER A 469 -12.67 10.88 -26.71
N SER A 470 -12.47 10.74 -28.02
CA SER A 470 -13.50 11.14 -28.98
C SER A 470 -14.69 10.20 -28.80
N SER A 471 -15.58 10.51 -27.86
CA SER A 471 -16.87 9.85 -27.66
C SER A 471 -17.87 10.19 -28.77
N GLY A 472 -17.43 10.13 -30.04
CA GLY A 472 -18.19 10.67 -31.19
C GLY A 472 -18.03 9.96 -32.54
N TRP A 473 -17.43 8.77 -32.62
CA TRP A 473 -17.33 8.01 -33.89
C TRP A 473 -18.02 6.64 -33.88
N ALA A 474 -19.09 6.49 -33.10
CA ALA A 474 -19.95 5.30 -33.14
C ALA A 474 -21.30 5.51 -33.87
N ALA A 475 -21.49 6.65 -34.56
CA ALA A 475 -22.74 6.92 -35.28
C ALA A 475 -22.49 7.85 -36.47
N GLU A 476 -21.89 7.33 -37.55
CA GLU A 476 -22.08 7.81 -38.94
C GLU A 476 -21.24 6.97 -39.92
N SER A 477 -21.63 5.71 -40.10
CA SER A 477 -21.34 4.97 -41.33
C SER A 477 -22.37 3.85 -41.51
N THR A 478 -23.66 4.22 -41.45
CA THR A 478 -24.74 3.44 -42.05
C THR A 478 -25.18 4.17 -43.31
N SER A 479 -24.79 3.66 -44.47
CA SER A 479 -25.66 3.47 -45.66
C SER A 479 -24.84 3.22 -46.94
N ILE A 480 -25.40 2.40 -47.84
CA ILE A 480 -25.09 2.22 -49.29
C ILE A 480 -23.99 1.15 -49.57
N VAL A 481 -24.17 -0.05 -50.17
CA VAL A 481 -25.25 -0.78 -50.90
C VAL A 481 -25.07 -2.32 -50.78
N ASN A 482 -26.17 -3.05 -50.90
CA ASN A 482 -26.33 -4.51 -51.09
C ASN A 482 -25.53 -5.16 -52.25
N GLY A 483 -25.12 -6.42 -52.03
CA GLY A 483 -25.48 -7.56 -52.89
C GLY A 483 -24.38 -8.22 -53.75
N GLY A 484 -24.08 -9.50 -53.48
CA GLY A 484 -23.50 -10.43 -54.47
C GLY A 484 -22.51 -11.49 -53.94
N THR A 485 -23.02 -12.70 -53.69
CA THR A 485 -22.46 -14.07 -53.88
C THR A 485 -20.93 -14.36 -53.96
N ASP A 486 -20.53 -15.41 -53.22
CA ASP A 486 -19.26 -16.19 -53.08
C ASP A 486 -18.34 -16.41 -54.33
N PRO A 487 -17.24 -17.21 -54.24
CA PRO A 487 -15.93 -16.94 -53.60
C PRO A 487 -14.77 -17.11 -54.62
N VAL A 488 -13.64 -16.40 -54.48
CA VAL A 488 -12.41 -16.77 -55.20
C VAL A 488 -11.18 -16.58 -54.31
N VAL A 489 -10.48 -17.70 -54.11
CA VAL A 489 -9.13 -17.81 -53.56
C VAL A 489 -8.13 -17.29 -54.59
N GLU A 490 -7.29 -16.32 -54.22
CA GLU A 490 -5.96 -16.15 -54.81
C GLU A 490 -4.96 -15.72 -53.73
N ASP A 491 -4.00 -16.62 -53.48
CA ASP A 491 -2.74 -16.39 -52.79
C ASP A 491 -1.97 -15.24 -53.47
N SER A 492 -1.56 -14.23 -52.70
CA SER A 492 -0.27 -13.58 -52.92
C SER A 492 0.24 -12.88 -51.67
N SER A 493 1.43 -13.30 -51.29
CA SER A 493 2.30 -12.77 -50.24
C SER A 493 2.55 -11.27 -50.36
N ASN A 494 2.09 -10.51 -49.38
CA ASN A 494 2.75 -9.29 -48.89
C ASN A 494 2.25 -9.02 -47.47
N GLU A 495 3.08 -9.32 -46.48
CA GLU A 495 2.83 -8.95 -45.08
C GLU A 495 2.79 -7.42 -44.96
N LEU A 496 1.59 -6.85 -44.98
CA LEU A 496 1.32 -5.45 -44.67
C LEU A 496 1.50 -5.26 -43.15
N GLU A 497 2.57 -4.56 -42.74
CA GLU A 497 2.74 -4.12 -41.35
C GLU A 497 1.51 -3.33 -40.87
N PRO A 498 1.00 -3.54 -39.63
CA PRO A 498 -0.13 -2.80 -39.10
C PRO A 498 0.17 -1.29 -38.91
N SER A 499 -0.26 -0.51 -39.91
CA SER A 499 -0.78 0.86 -39.99
C SER A 499 -0.86 1.81 -38.76
N CYS A 500 0.06 1.78 -37.78
CA CYS A 500 0.08 2.77 -36.69
C CYS A 500 0.38 4.21 -37.18
N LEU A 501 1.20 4.37 -38.24
CA LEU A 501 1.47 5.68 -38.87
C LEU A 501 0.28 6.26 -39.65
N LEU A 502 -0.56 5.40 -40.26
CA LEU A 502 -1.75 5.82 -41.04
C LEU A 502 -2.82 6.50 -40.17
N HIS A 503 -2.92 6.13 -38.89
CA HIS A 503 -3.84 6.75 -37.94
C HIS A 503 -3.19 7.85 -37.08
N LYS A 504 -1.85 7.97 -37.08
CA LYS A 504 -1.12 8.99 -36.33
C LYS A 504 -1.52 10.41 -36.73
N GLY A 505 -1.73 10.65 -38.03
CA GLY A 505 -2.14 11.97 -38.55
C GLY A 505 -3.58 12.40 -38.21
N ALA A 506 -4.46 11.46 -37.83
CA ALA A 506 -5.86 11.74 -37.53
C ALA A 506 -6.11 12.20 -36.08
N LEU A 507 -5.18 11.91 -35.16
CA LEU A 507 -5.28 12.31 -33.76
C LEU A 507 -4.56 13.65 -33.52
N PRO A 508 -5.18 14.59 -32.78
CA PRO A 508 -4.55 15.86 -32.43
C PRO A 508 -3.34 15.62 -31.52
N LEU A 509 -2.30 16.44 -31.71
CA LEU A 509 -1.13 16.46 -30.84
C LEU A 509 -1.40 17.42 -29.67
N GLU A 510 -1.63 16.87 -28.47
CA GLU A 510 -2.06 17.66 -27.32
C GLU A 510 -0.88 18.22 -26.50
N SER A 511 -1.02 19.48 -26.07
CA SER A 511 -0.12 20.14 -25.13
C SER A 511 -0.57 19.92 -23.68
N PRO A 512 0.33 19.99 -22.69
CA PRO A 512 -0.04 19.81 -21.29
C PRO A 512 -0.93 20.97 -20.79
N LEU A 513 -1.95 20.63 -19.99
CA LEU A 513 -2.86 21.55 -19.29
C LEU A 513 -2.18 22.24 -18.10
N SER A 514 -1.28 21.52 -17.43
CA SER A 514 -0.53 22.00 -16.28
C SER A 514 0.90 21.47 -16.30
N VAL A 515 1.86 22.31 -15.92
CA VAL A 515 3.29 21.98 -15.93
C VAL A 515 3.93 22.45 -14.63
N LEU A 516 4.34 21.50 -13.79
CA LEU A 516 5.22 21.76 -12.66
C LEU A 516 6.66 21.51 -13.09
N PHE A 517 7.25 22.54 -13.67
CA PHE A 517 8.54 22.45 -14.32
C PHE A 517 9.70 22.17 -13.33
N GLY A 518 10.46 21.11 -13.57
CA GLY A 518 11.68 20.80 -12.81
C GLY A 518 11.48 20.51 -11.32
N LEU A 519 10.30 20.04 -10.92
CA LEU A 519 9.91 19.74 -9.54
C LEU A 519 10.94 18.87 -8.79
N HIS A 520 11.43 17.79 -9.41
CA HIS A 520 12.47 16.89 -8.86
C HIS A 520 13.89 17.19 -9.37
N GLY A 521 14.09 18.38 -9.97
CA GLY A 521 15.38 18.80 -10.52
C GLY A 521 15.85 17.97 -11.71
N LYS A 522 17.11 18.16 -12.11
CA LYS A 522 17.68 17.62 -13.37
C LYS A 522 17.81 16.09 -13.42
N THR A 523 17.51 15.40 -12.32
CA THR A 523 17.66 13.95 -12.22
C THR A 523 16.41 13.17 -12.65
N GLY A 524 15.30 13.88 -12.92
CA GLY A 524 14.07 13.29 -13.42
C GLY A 524 13.11 12.86 -12.32
N VAL A 525 11.83 12.78 -12.69
CA VAL A 525 10.80 12.10 -11.90
C VAL A 525 11.00 10.60 -12.08
N THR A 526 10.79 9.80 -11.04
CA THR A 526 11.00 8.34 -11.07
C THR A 526 9.68 7.57 -11.12
N SER A 527 8.69 7.98 -10.33
CA SER A 527 7.36 7.38 -10.33
C SER A 527 6.29 8.43 -9.99
N VAL A 528 5.06 8.15 -10.42
CA VAL A 528 3.86 8.88 -10.03
C VAL A 528 2.80 7.84 -9.61
N THR A 529 2.34 7.95 -8.37
CA THR A 529 1.36 7.02 -7.78
C THR A 529 0.16 7.79 -7.26
N ILE A 530 -1.03 7.20 -7.34
CA ILE A 530 -2.27 7.81 -6.82
C ILE A 530 -2.71 7.02 -5.59
N HIS A 531 -3.01 7.72 -4.50
CA HIS A 531 -3.53 7.10 -3.30
C HIS A 531 -4.49 8.04 -2.57
N ARG A 532 -5.69 7.55 -2.24
CA ARG A 532 -6.76 8.30 -1.54
C ARG A 532 -7.04 9.69 -2.12
N GLY A 533 -7.08 9.80 -3.45
CA GLY A 533 -7.35 11.07 -4.16
C GLY A 533 -6.18 12.06 -4.24
N TYR A 534 -5.00 11.69 -3.71
CA TYR A 534 -3.78 12.47 -3.86
C TYR A 534 -2.84 11.86 -4.89
N ILE A 535 -2.06 12.72 -5.53
CA ILE A 535 -1.01 12.34 -6.47
C ILE A 535 0.33 12.43 -5.73
N TYR A 536 1.11 11.37 -5.78
CA TYR A 536 2.45 11.33 -5.21
C TYR A 536 3.47 11.22 -6.33
N SER A 537 4.51 12.05 -6.27
CA SER A 537 5.62 11.99 -7.21
C SER A 537 6.93 11.74 -6.48
N THR A 538 7.78 10.89 -7.05
CA THR A 538 9.10 10.58 -6.53
C THR A 538 10.18 11.08 -7.47
N GLY A 539 11.38 11.30 -6.93
CA GLY A 539 12.52 11.61 -7.77
C GLY A 539 13.85 11.26 -7.12
N ARG A 540 14.88 11.36 -7.96
CA ARG A 540 16.27 11.10 -7.54
C ARG A 540 16.91 12.26 -6.77
N ASP A 541 16.10 13.23 -6.34
CA ASP A 541 16.46 14.27 -5.37
C ASP A 541 16.29 13.80 -3.91
N GLY A 542 15.91 12.53 -3.71
CA GLY A 542 15.72 11.89 -2.40
C GLY A 542 14.46 12.40 -1.70
N VAL A 543 13.47 12.79 -2.50
CA VAL A 543 12.26 13.46 -2.03
C VAL A 543 11.07 12.91 -2.79
N TYR A 544 9.97 12.71 -2.08
CA TYR A 544 8.66 12.55 -2.70
C TYR A 544 7.77 13.75 -2.36
N ARG A 545 6.84 14.08 -3.25
CA ARG A 545 5.93 15.21 -3.08
C ARG A 545 4.49 14.75 -3.21
N GLN A 546 3.65 15.23 -2.32
CA GLN A 546 2.21 15.04 -2.36
C GLN A 546 1.57 16.24 -3.07
N LEU A 547 0.72 15.96 -4.04
CA LEU A 547 0.04 16.92 -4.87
C LEU A 547 -1.46 16.70 -4.85
N ARG A 548 -2.19 17.78 -5.11
CA ARG A 548 -3.62 17.78 -5.35
C ARG A 548 -3.90 18.32 -6.74
N LEU A 549 -4.88 17.74 -7.40
CA LEU A 549 -5.46 18.33 -8.60
C LEU A 549 -6.57 19.28 -8.18
N ARG A 550 -6.51 20.53 -8.64
CA ARG A 550 -7.56 21.53 -8.44
C ARG A 550 -7.70 22.35 -9.71
N ASP A 551 -8.92 22.45 -10.25
CA ASP A 551 -9.21 23.24 -11.46
C ASP A 551 -8.27 22.91 -12.64
N GLN A 552 -7.99 21.61 -12.85
CA GLN A 552 -7.03 21.09 -13.84
C GLN A 552 -5.58 21.60 -13.68
N GLN A 553 -5.21 22.08 -12.49
CA GLN A 553 -3.86 22.47 -12.14
C GLN A 553 -3.30 21.57 -11.04
N LEU A 554 -2.02 21.20 -11.21
CA LEU A 554 -1.29 20.45 -10.18
C LEU A 554 -0.80 21.41 -9.11
N GLU A 555 -1.25 21.22 -7.87
CA GLU A 555 -0.81 21.97 -6.71
C GLU A 555 0.05 21.10 -5.80
N VAL A 556 1.27 21.55 -5.49
CA VAL A 556 2.15 20.88 -4.51
C VAL A 556 1.69 21.23 -3.10
N LEU A 557 1.28 20.22 -2.34
CA LEU A 557 0.86 20.38 -0.94
C LEU A 557 2.05 20.24 0.00
N GLN A 558 2.80 19.15 -0.16
CA GLN A 558 3.85 18.79 0.77
C GLN A 558 5.04 18.15 0.06
N LYS A 559 6.21 18.38 0.66
CA LYS A 559 7.48 17.79 0.30
C LYS A 559 7.93 16.90 1.45
N HIS A 560 8.36 15.68 1.14
CA HIS A 560 8.81 14.71 2.14
C HIS A 560 10.17 14.16 1.81
N ARG A 561 11.02 14.11 2.83
CA ARG A 561 12.26 13.34 2.83
C ARG A 561 12.10 12.18 3.83
N PRO A 562 11.94 10.93 3.35
CA PRO A 562 11.62 9.79 4.21
C PRO A 562 12.67 9.54 5.29
N CYS A 563 13.94 9.48 4.91
CA CYS A 563 15.04 9.29 5.85
C CYS A 563 16.35 9.90 5.31
N LYS A 564 17.31 10.10 6.22
CA LYS A 564 18.63 10.59 5.87
C LYS A 564 19.43 9.46 5.21
N GLY A 565 19.84 9.67 3.96
CA GLY A 565 20.63 8.70 3.20
C GLY A 565 19.91 8.17 1.96
N LEU A 566 18.57 8.14 1.94
CA LEU A 566 17.82 7.74 0.76
C LEU A 566 17.85 8.86 -0.29
N GLN A 567 18.95 8.92 -1.04
CA GLN A 567 19.25 9.97 -2.02
C GLN A 567 18.44 9.80 -3.30
N TRP A 568 17.98 8.59 -3.56
CA TRP A 568 17.24 8.24 -4.75
C TRP A 568 16.00 7.49 -4.33
N ILE A 569 14.82 8.10 -4.48
CA ILE A 569 13.54 7.41 -4.32
C ILE A 569 13.08 7.00 -5.70
N GLU A 570 12.69 5.73 -5.86
CA GLU A 570 12.15 5.23 -7.12
C GLU A 570 10.64 5.19 -7.07
N GLU A 571 10.08 4.53 -6.06
CA GLU A 571 8.65 4.20 -6.02
C GLU A 571 8.08 4.29 -4.62
N LEU A 572 6.76 4.47 -4.54
CA LEU A 572 5.98 4.45 -3.31
C LEU A 572 4.93 3.35 -3.40
N HIS A 573 4.93 2.45 -2.44
CA HIS A 573 3.95 1.37 -2.32
C HIS A 573 3.09 1.60 -1.08
N PHE A 574 1.77 1.60 -1.26
CA PHE A 574 0.82 1.68 -0.16
C PHE A 574 0.30 0.28 0.16
N THR A 575 0.48 -0.18 1.40
CA THR A 575 0.00 -1.49 1.84
C THR A 575 -1.52 -1.47 2.05
N LEU A 576 -2.13 -2.66 2.15
CA LEU A 576 -3.57 -2.79 2.44
C LEU A 576 -3.97 -2.13 3.77
N ASP A 577 -3.07 -2.15 4.75
CA ASP A 577 -3.26 -1.51 6.05
C ASP A 577 -3.03 0.02 6.01
N GLY A 578 -2.65 0.56 4.85
CA GLY A 578 -2.42 1.99 4.63
C GLY A 578 -1.01 2.49 5.00
N ASP A 579 -0.06 1.59 5.28
CA ASP A 579 1.35 1.97 5.47
C ASP A 579 1.98 2.39 4.14
N LEU A 580 2.89 3.35 4.18
CA LEU A 580 3.64 3.83 3.03
C LEU A 580 5.05 3.25 3.07
N LEU A 581 5.35 2.37 2.12
CA LEU A 581 6.68 1.87 1.84
C LEU A 581 7.36 2.75 0.80
N VAL A 582 8.56 3.21 1.12
CA VAL A 582 9.39 4.02 0.23
C VAL A 582 10.53 3.16 -0.30
N LEU A 583 10.55 2.96 -1.62
CA LEU A 583 11.55 2.16 -2.30
C LEU A 583 12.57 3.08 -2.96
N GLY A 584 13.85 2.75 -2.82
CA GLY A 584 14.90 3.58 -3.37
C GLY A 584 16.30 3.03 -3.18
N PHE A 585 17.28 3.90 -3.37
CA PHE A 585 18.69 3.57 -3.24
C PHE A 585 19.41 4.47 -2.23
N HIS A 586 20.22 3.82 -1.40
CA HIS A 586 21.23 4.45 -0.57
C HIS A 586 22.61 3.96 -1.00
N ALA A 587 23.35 4.84 -1.68
CA ALA A 587 24.65 4.51 -2.28
C ALA A 587 24.55 3.29 -3.22
N ASP A 588 25.15 2.17 -2.84
CA ASP A 588 25.18 0.91 -3.57
C ASP A 588 24.09 -0.08 -3.16
N ASN A 589 23.21 0.29 -2.24
CA ASN A 589 22.16 -0.57 -1.71
C ASN A 589 20.77 -0.15 -2.19
N PHE A 590 19.94 -1.15 -2.51
CA PHE A 590 18.49 -0.97 -2.64
C PHE A 590 17.87 -1.04 -1.26
N VAL A 591 16.93 -0.14 -0.97
CA VAL A 591 16.33 0.04 0.36
C VAL A 591 14.82 0.10 0.25
N VAL A 592 14.14 -0.62 1.14
CA VAL A 592 12.70 -0.50 1.38
C VAL A 592 12.50 0.04 2.78
N TRP A 593 11.89 1.22 2.90
CA TRP A 593 11.71 1.95 4.14
C TRP A 593 10.23 2.04 4.52
N SER A 594 9.85 1.66 5.75
CA SER A 594 8.50 1.90 6.28
C SER A 594 8.42 3.32 6.84
N ASN A 595 7.47 4.11 6.34
CA ASN A 595 7.20 5.43 6.88
C ASN A 595 6.54 5.38 8.27
N ARG A 596 5.70 4.37 8.53
CA ARG A 596 5.03 4.19 9.83
C ARG A 596 6.01 3.82 10.94
N THR A 597 6.82 2.78 10.77
CA THR A 597 7.78 2.36 11.81
C THR A 597 9.08 3.16 11.79
N SER A 598 9.36 3.88 10.70
CA SER A 598 10.62 4.60 10.49
C SER A 598 11.84 3.67 10.52
N GLU A 599 11.74 2.52 9.83
CA GLU A 599 12.78 1.50 9.77
C GLU A 599 13.06 1.04 8.33
N ASN A 600 14.30 0.57 8.11
CA ASN A 600 14.67 -0.13 6.89
C ASN A 600 14.17 -1.58 6.98
N ILE A 601 13.15 -1.93 6.21
CA ILE A 601 12.66 -3.30 6.10
C ILE A 601 13.66 -4.16 5.32
N HIS A 602 14.22 -3.61 4.24
CA HIS A 602 15.20 -4.25 3.38
C HIS A 602 16.38 -3.34 3.07
N CYS A 603 17.57 -3.92 3.02
CA CYS A 603 18.79 -3.27 2.54
C CYS A 603 19.63 -4.30 1.75
N ILE A 604 19.64 -4.18 0.42
CA ILE A 604 20.19 -5.18 -0.49
C ILE A 604 21.38 -4.61 -1.29
N PRO A 605 22.59 -5.16 -1.17
CA PRO A 605 23.80 -4.66 -1.84
C PRO A 605 23.84 -5.00 -3.33
N CYS A 606 23.17 -4.17 -4.13
CA CYS A 606 23.00 -4.35 -5.58
C CYS A 606 24.07 -3.65 -6.44
N GLY A 607 24.88 -2.76 -5.85
CA GLY A 607 25.83 -1.93 -6.58
C GLY A 607 25.24 -0.63 -7.15
N GLY A 608 24.08 -0.19 -6.63
CA GLY A 608 23.44 1.09 -6.91
C GLY A 608 22.37 1.09 -8.01
N GLY A 609 21.51 2.12 -8.01
CA GLY A 609 20.31 2.21 -8.86
C GLY A 609 20.52 2.49 -10.34
N HIS A 610 21.77 2.69 -10.79
CA HIS A 610 22.09 2.88 -12.21
C HIS A 610 22.07 1.59 -13.04
N ARG A 611 21.84 0.45 -12.40
CA ARG A 611 21.77 -0.88 -13.02
C ARG A 611 20.34 -1.18 -13.44
N SER A 612 20.14 -2.21 -14.24
CA SER A 612 18.80 -2.75 -14.50
C SER A 612 18.34 -3.56 -13.29
N TRP A 613 17.14 -3.29 -12.80
CA TRP A 613 16.54 -3.98 -11.68
C TRP A 613 15.01 -3.94 -11.79
N SER A 614 14.34 -4.79 -11.03
CA SER A 614 12.89 -4.80 -10.86
C SER A 614 12.57 -5.25 -9.44
N TYR A 615 11.55 -4.65 -8.85
CA TYR A 615 11.03 -5.03 -7.54
C TYR A 615 9.58 -5.47 -7.66
N PHE A 616 9.20 -6.49 -6.91
CA PHE A 616 7.82 -6.96 -6.81
C PHE A 616 7.53 -7.40 -5.39
N SER A 617 6.44 -6.90 -4.81
CA SER A 617 5.95 -7.29 -3.49
C SER A 617 4.59 -7.97 -3.63
N SER A 618 4.40 -9.06 -2.89
CA SER A 618 3.14 -9.80 -2.84
C SER A 618 2.89 -10.33 -1.43
N PRO A 619 1.65 -10.73 -1.10
CA PRO A 619 1.35 -11.35 0.20
C PRO A 619 2.13 -12.64 0.48
N LEU A 620 2.69 -13.29 -0.55
CA LEU A 620 3.47 -14.53 -0.44
C LEU A 620 4.95 -14.25 -0.15
N GLY A 621 5.43 -13.04 -0.44
CA GLY A 621 6.83 -12.69 -0.34
C GLY A 621 7.21 -11.55 -1.28
N GLU A 622 8.46 -11.12 -1.15
CA GLU A 622 9.05 -10.01 -1.88
C GLU A 622 10.22 -10.49 -2.74
N VAL A 623 10.28 -10.00 -3.97
CA VAL A 623 11.29 -10.35 -4.96
C VAL A 623 11.96 -9.08 -5.46
N PHE A 624 13.29 -9.07 -5.44
CA PHE A 624 14.10 -8.02 -6.04
C PHE A 624 15.11 -8.65 -7.01
N ALA A 625 14.95 -8.35 -8.30
CA ALA A 625 15.82 -8.82 -9.38
C ALA A 625 16.74 -7.68 -9.83
N PHE A 626 18.03 -7.93 -10.03
CA PHE A 626 18.97 -6.91 -10.50
C PHE A 626 20.18 -7.49 -11.25
N ILE A 627 20.78 -6.70 -12.15
CA ILE A 627 21.96 -7.11 -12.91
C ILE A 627 23.25 -6.69 -12.19
N LYS A 628 24.14 -7.64 -11.90
CA LYS A 628 25.46 -7.38 -11.31
C LYS A 628 26.52 -8.23 -12.00
N SER A 629 27.56 -7.57 -12.51
CA SER A 629 28.67 -8.22 -13.24
C SER A 629 28.24 -9.04 -14.47
N GLY A 630 27.10 -8.73 -15.08
CA GLY A 630 26.55 -9.46 -16.23
C GLY A 630 25.52 -10.54 -15.87
N ASP A 631 25.42 -10.91 -14.59
CA ASP A 631 24.49 -11.92 -14.10
C ASP A 631 23.19 -11.28 -13.57
N VAL A 632 22.08 -12.02 -13.69
CA VAL A 632 20.80 -11.67 -13.06
C VAL A 632 20.79 -12.25 -11.66
N MET A 633 20.83 -11.36 -10.67
CA MET A 633 20.71 -11.69 -9.25
C MET A 633 19.25 -11.63 -8.84
N LEU A 634 18.81 -12.62 -8.05
CA LEU A 634 17.48 -12.66 -7.46
C LEU A 634 17.61 -12.69 -5.94
N TYR A 635 16.98 -11.71 -5.30
CA TYR A 635 16.73 -11.72 -3.86
C TYR A 635 15.25 -12.06 -3.66
N HIS A 636 14.97 -13.03 -2.79
CA HIS A 636 13.63 -13.47 -2.42
C HIS A 636 13.53 -13.54 -0.91
N ARG A 637 12.44 -13.00 -0.36
CA ARG A 637 12.08 -13.15 1.05
C ARG A 637 10.64 -13.62 1.15
N GLU A 638 10.43 -14.75 1.82
CA GLU A 638 9.10 -15.27 2.14
C GLU A 638 8.41 -14.39 3.19
N ALA A 639 7.08 -14.39 3.18
CA ALA A 639 6.26 -13.68 4.16
C ALA A 639 6.32 -14.35 5.55
N GLU A 640 7.48 -14.34 6.19
CA GLU A 640 7.67 -14.76 7.58
C GLU A 640 7.00 -13.73 8.52
N PRO A 641 6.30 -14.15 9.58
CA PRO A 641 5.81 -13.24 10.60
C PRO A 641 7.02 -12.56 11.26
N CYS A 642 7.08 -11.23 11.16
CA CYS A 642 8.20 -10.45 11.69
C CYS A 642 8.42 -10.76 13.18
N GLU A 643 9.59 -11.33 13.52
CA GLU A 643 9.96 -11.71 14.90
C GLU A 643 9.99 -10.50 15.85
N GLN A 644 10.13 -9.28 15.32
CA GLN A 644 10.13 -8.04 16.08
C GLN A 644 8.87 -7.23 15.76
N GLN A 645 7.95 -7.16 16.73
CA GLN A 645 6.80 -6.26 16.67
C GLN A 645 7.10 -4.99 17.46
N VAL A 646 6.92 -3.84 16.82
CA VAL A 646 6.96 -2.53 17.48
C VAL A 646 5.77 -2.44 18.44
N LEU A 647 6.03 -2.51 19.75
CA LEU A 647 4.99 -2.41 20.78
C LEU A 647 4.49 -0.97 20.98
N LEU A 648 5.36 0.00 20.75
CA LEU A 648 5.08 1.43 20.84
C LEU A 648 5.81 2.16 19.73
N GLU A 649 5.09 2.91 18.91
CA GLU A 649 5.66 3.67 17.80
C GLU A 649 6.59 4.77 18.31
N SER A 650 7.69 4.99 17.58
CA SER A 650 8.67 6.04 17.88
C SER A 650 8.10 7.44 17.59
N LEU A 651 8.26 8.36 18.56
CA LEU A 651 7.86 9.76 18.41
C LEU A 651 8.99 10.64 17.84
N HIS A 652 10.08 10.81 18.58
CA HIS A 652 11.26 11.60 18.19
C HIS A 652 12.53 10.81 18.51
N GLY A 653 13.59 11.01 17.72
CA GLY A 653 14.87 10.32 17.89
C GLY A 653 15.83 11.02 18.87
N ARG A 654 15.49 12.24 19.31
CA ARG A 654 16.25 13.08 20.23
C ARG A 654 15.31 13.86 21.15
N GLU A 655 15.88 14.73 21.99
CA GLU A 655 15.13 15.61 22.88
C GLU A 655 14.03 16.39 22.13
N ILE A 656 12.87 16.51 22.76
CA ILE A 656 11.75 17.34 22.34
C ILE A 656 11.96 18.70 22.98
N THR A 657 12.23 19.70 22.15
CA THR A 657 12.63 21.04 22.60
C THR A 657 11.45 21.96 22.82
N CYS A 658 10.30 21.66 22.21
CA CYS A 658 9.11 22.51 22.27
C CYS A 658 7.82 21.72 22.04
N VAL A 659 6.74 22.17 22.65
CA VAL A 659 5.40 21.59 22.53
C VAL A 659 4.33 22.66 22.58
N ARG A 660 3.28 22.50 21.77
CA ARG A 660 2.13 23.39 21.80
C ARG A 660 0.83 22.67 21.43
N ARG A 661 -0.23 22.93 22.19
CA ARG A 661 -1.59 22.47 21.90
C ARG A 661 -2.17 23.31 20.77
N LEU A 662 -2.64 22.63 19.73
CA LEU A 662 -3.35 23.26 18.62
C LEU A 662 -4.82 23.51 18.99
N GLY A 663 -5.48 22.52 19.58
CA GLY A 663 -6.90 22.59 19.91
C GLY A 663 -7.51 21.21 20.16
N ALA A 664 -8.84 21.19 20.19
CA ALA A 664 -9.64 19.99 20.38
C ALA A 664 -10.53 19.74 19.15
N VAL A 665 -10.60 18.50 18.69
CA VAL A 665 -11.49 18.06 17.60
C VAL A 665 -12.61 17.21 18.21
N GLN A 666 -13.86 17.53 17.88
CA GLN A 666 -14.99 16.67 18.23
C GLN A 666 -15.18 15.61 17.15
N VAL A 667 -15.37 14.37 17.58
CA VAL A 667 -15.58 13.23 16.67
C VAL A 667 -16.91 12.59 17.05
N PRO A 668 -17.88 12.47 16.14
CA PRO A 668 -19.16 11.84 16.43
C PRO A 668 -18.98 10.44 17.04
N GLY A 669 -19.57 10.21 18.22
CA GLY A 669 -19.49 8.93 18.92
C GLY A 669 -18.19 8.63 19.66
N ARG A 670 -17.22 9.56 19.71
CA ARG A 670 -15.99 9.44 20.52
C ARG A 670 -15.80 10.65 21.44
N ALA A 671 -14.95 10.50 22.46
CA ALA A 671 -14.55 11.61 23.31
C ALA A 671 -13.74 12.65 22.52
N THR A 672 -13.85 13.93 22.89
CA THR A 672 -13.09 15.03 22.29
C THR A 672 -11.59 14.76 22.35
N VAL A 673 -10.91 14.93 21.22
CA VAL A 673 -9.49 14.59 21.06
C VAL A 673 -8.64 15.85 20.96
N ASN A 674 -7.56 15.94 21.72
CA ASN A 674 -6.64 17.07 21.68
C ASN A 674 -5.50 16.82 20.69
N VAL A 675 -5.23 17.83 19.85
CA VAL A 675 -4.14 17.82 18.86
C VAL A 675 -2.99 18.68 19.37
N PHE A 676 -1.78 18.14 19.28
CA PHE A 676 -0.54 18.77 19.71
C PHE A 676 0.47 18.80 18.57
N VAL A 677 1.40 19.74 18.67
CA VAL A 677 2.58 19.79 17.82
C VAL A 677 3.82 19.82 18.71
N THR A 678 4.79 18.99 18.37
CA THR A 678 6.07 18.87 19.06
C THR A 678 7.20 19.15 18.07
N GLY A 679 8.28 19.77 18.53
CA GLY A 679 9.51 19.99 17.76
C GLY A 679 10.70 19.41 18.50
N SER A 680 11.70 18.92 17.75
CA SER A 680 12.84 18.20 18.33
C SER A 680 14.19 18.64 17.75
N GLU A 681 15.24 18.34 18.51
CA GLU A 681 16.63 18.44 18.07
C GLU A 681 16.94 17.51 16.88
N ASP A 682 16.12 16.46 16.66
CA ASP A 682 16.23 15.56 15.51
C ASP A 682 15.85 16.22 14.16
N THR A 683 15.59 17.53 14.15
CA THR A 683 15.21 18.36 12.99
C THR A 683 13.78 18.17 12.50
N THR A 684 12.93 17.45 13.26
CA THR A 684 11.55 17.21 12.87
C THR A 684 10.54 17.93 13.75
N THR A 685 9.36 18.14 13.19
CA THR A 685 8.16 18.58 13.90
C THR A 685 7.09 17.51 13.73
N CYS A 686 6.45 17.08 14.82
CA CYS A 686 5.42 16.04 14.79
C CYS A 686 4.08 16.60 15.24
N VAL A 687 3.07 16.51 14.38
CA VAL A 687 1.65 16.70 14.72
C VAL A 687 1.15 15.37 15.28
N LEU A 688 0.54 15.37 16.46
CA LEU A 688 0.14 14.15 17.14
C LEU A 688 -1.13 14.35 17.98
N VAL A 689 -1.79 13.23 18.25
CA VAL A 689 -2.90 13.12 19.19
C VAL A 689 -2.42 12.44 20.46
N LEU A 690 -2.78 13.02 21.61
CA LEU A 690 -2.63 12.35 22.90
C LEU A 690 -4.01 11.87 23.35
N SER A 691 -4.21 10.55 23.32
CA SER A 691 -5.46 9.93 23.75
C SER A 691 -5.45 9.71 25.26
N GLN A 692 -6.42 10.30 25.96
CA GLN A 692 -6.57 10.15 27.40
C GLN A 692 -6.94 8.70 27.79
N ASN A 693 -7.76 8.04 26.97
CA ASN A 693 -8.28 6.71 27.27
C ASN A 693 -7.24 5.61 27.03
N SER A 694 -6.53 5.67 25.90
CA SER A 694 -5.52 4.66 25.54
C SER A 694 -4.12 4.99 26.04
N ARG A 695 -3.90 6.18 26.61
CA ARG A 695 -2.59 6.71 27.01
C ARG A 695 -1.54 6.64 25.89
N ALA A 696 -2.01 6.69 24.64
CA ALA A 696 -1.17 6.57 23.46
C ALA A 696 -0.93 7.96 22.85
N ALA A 697 0.31 8.18 22.41
CA ALA A 697 0.67 9.26 21.51
C ALA A 697 0.64 8.74 20.08
N VAL A 698 -0.30 9.22 19.27
CA VAL A 698 -0.48 8.78 17.88
C VAL A 698 -0.02 9.88 16.95
N PRO A 699 1.10 9.72 16.21
CA PRO A 699 1.55 10.71 15.25
C PRO A 699 0.56 10.79 14.08
N LEU A 700 0.16 12.02 13.72
CA LEU A 700 -0.70 12.30 12.57
C LEU A 700 0.13 12.71 11.34
N ALA A 701 1.17 13.53 11.54
CA ALA A 701 2.05 14.00 10.47
C ALA A 701 3.43 14.34 11.02
N ARG A 702 4.49 14.00 10.26
CA ARG A 702 5.88 14.35 10.58
C ARG A 702 6.45 15.28 9.50
N LEU A 703 7.00 16.41 9.93
CA LEU A 703 7.53 17.49 9.09
C LEU A 703 9.05 17.53 9.25
N SER A 704 9.79 17.52 8.14
CA SER A 704 11.26 17.37 8.14
C SER A 704 11.98 18.41 7.27
N ASP A 705 11.37 19.60 7.07
CA ASP A 705 11.97 20.68 6.26
C ASP A 705 13.05 21.49 7.00
N HIS A 706 13.17 21.35 8.33
CA HIS A 706 14.24 22.00 9.09
C HIS A 706 15.60 21.36 8.81
N ILE A 707 16.63 22.20 8.63
CA ILE A 707 18.01 21.74 8.41
C ILE A 707 18.81 21.61 9.72
N SER A 708 18.20 21.99 10.85
CA SER A 708 18.79 21.92 12.19
C SER A 708 17.69 21.83 13.25
N SER A 709 18.06 21.78 14.54
CA SER A 709 17.11 21.64 15.65
C SER A 709 15.94 22.63 15.56
N VAL A 710 14.71 22.13 15.64
CA VAL A 710 13.54 22.95 15.95
C VAL A 710 13.67 23.37 17.41
N ARG A 711 13.26 24.59 17.79
CA ARG A 711 13.35 25.09 19.17
C ARG A 711 12.06 25.73 19.67
N THR A 712 11.21 26.20 18.78
CA THR A 712 10.01 26.94 19.17
C THR A 712 8.91 26.78 18.14
N LEU A 713 7.67 26.80 18.64
CA LEU A 713 6.44 26.67 17.86
C LEU A 713 5.50 27.83 18.21
N ALA A 714 4.80 28.35 17.21
CA ALA A 714 3.74 29.34 17.40
C ALA A 714 2.59 29.09 16.41
N PHE A 715 1.36 29.41 16.83
CA PHE A 715 0.16 29.24 16.00
C PHE A 715 -0.54 30.56 15.72
N ALA A 716 -1.05 30.72 14.50
CA ALA A 716 -2.00 31.77 14.15
C ALA A 716 -3.32 31.17 13.67
N THR A 717 -4.36 31.31 14.48
CA THR A 717 -5.76 31.00 14.12
C THR A 717 -6.43 32.23 13.50
N GLY A 718 -7.24 32.05 12.46
CA GLY A 718 -7.82 33.17 11.69
C GLY A 718 -9.34 33.35 11.95
N PRO A 719 -9.88 34.59 11.95
CA PRO A 719 -11.34 34.84 11.99
C PRO A 719 -12.06 34.58 10.64
N GLY A 720 -11.52 33.73 9.77
CA GLY A 720 -12.03 33.47 8.41
C GLY A 720 -12.27 31.99 8.11
N ASP A 721 -12.40 31.17 9.15
CA ASP A 721 -12.65 29.72 9.08
C ASP A 721 -14.17 29.38 9.12
N GLU A 722 -15.09 30.33 8.90
CA GLU A 722 -16.55 30.06 8.83
C GLU A 722 -17.01 29.30 7.57
N GLY A 723 -16.08 28.72 6.79
CA GLY A 723 -16.37 27.91 5.62
C GLY A 723 -16.18 26.40 5.82
N PHE A 724 -15.53 25.98 6.91
CA PHE A 724 -15.45 24.59 7.33
C PHE A 724 -16.30 24.48 8.59
N GLY A 725 -17.36 23.67 8.55
CA GLY A 725 -18.33 23.57 9.64
C GLY A 725 -17.69 23.27 11.01
N ASP A 726 -18.49 23.41 12.06
CA ASP A 726 -18.16 23.28 13.51
C ASP A 726 -17.36 22.03 13.96
N GLU A 727 -16.88 21.17 13.05
CA GLU A 727 -16.30 19.85 13.31
C GLU A 727 -14.77 19.73 13.09
N GLY A 728 -14.05 20.81 12.69
CA GLY A 728 -12.60 20.75 12.37
C GLY A 728 -11.73 21.90 12.91
N LEU A 729 -10.39 21.72 12.90
CA LEU A 729 -9.39 22.74 13.27
C LEU A 729 -8.59 23.18 12.05
N SER A 730 -8.39 24.49 11.89
CA SER A 730 -7.56 25.11 10.86
C SER A 730 -6.60 26.11 11.50
N ALA A 731 -5.29 25.99 11.25
CA ALA A 731 -4.31 26.93 11.78
C ALA A 731 -3.05 27.04 10.91
N LEU A 732 -2.38 28.18 11.01
CA LEU A 732 -0.99 28.30 10.57
C LEU A 732 -0.04 27.95 11.70
N LEU A 733 0.82 26.96 11.47
CA LEU A 733 1.93 26.58 12.32
C LEU A 733 3.20 27.30 11.85
N PHE A 734 3.89 27.94 12.78
CA PHE A 734 5.25 28.43 12.62
C PHE A 734 6.19 27.59 13.48
N SER A 735 7.24 27.08 12.88
CA SER A 735 8.30 26.34 13.57
C SER A 735 9.63 27.00 13.27
N ALA A 736 10.46 27.20 14.30
CA ALA A 736 11.75 27.85 14.14
C ALA A 736 12.80 27.29 15.08
N GLY A 737 14.07 27.53 14.76
CA GLY A 737 15.16 27.08 15.61
C GLY A 737 16.53 27.45 15.05
N GLY A 738 17.38 26.44 14.87
CA GLY A 738 18.76 26.65 14.43
C GLY A 738 18.88 27.24 13.03
N ARG A 739 20.07 27.80 12.74
CA ARG A 739 20.43 28.43 11.46
C ARG A 739 19.46 29.54 11.02
N ALA A 740 18.84 30.20 12.00
CA ALA A 740 17.85 31.24 11.81
C ALA A 740 16.81 30.86 10.73
N GLN A 741 16.27 29.64 10.83
CA GLN A 741 15.25 29.11 9.93
C GLN A 741 13.85 29.21 10.56
N ILE A 742 12.86 29.59 9.76
CA ILE A 742 11.43 29.53 10.09
C ILE A 742 10.72 28.78 8.97
N GLU A 743 9.93 27.78 9.32
CA GLU A 743 9.05 27.06 8.41
C GLU A 743 7.59 27.27 8.82
N CYS A 744 6.74 27.57 7.83
CA CYS A 744 5.32 27.84 8.00
C CYS A 744 4.47 26.81 7.26
N TYR A 745 3.50 26.23 7.97
CA TYR A 745 2.59 25.22 7.45
C TYR A 745 1.15 25.60 7.76
N ARG A 746 0.21 25.22 6.90
CA ARG A 746 -1.22 25.20 7.19
C ARG A 746 -1.62 23.79 7.60
N LEU A 747 -2.21 23.67 8.78
CA LEU A 747 -2.74 22.42 9.33
C LEU A 747 -4.26 22.45 9.25
N LEU A 748 -4.85 21.37 8.73
CA LEU A 748 -6.27 21.12 8.74
C LEU A 748 -6.52 19.77 9.41
N CYS A 749 -7.16 19.76 10.57
CA CYS A 749 -7.47 18.55 11.32
C CYS A 749 -8.99 18.33 11.37
N THR A 750 -9.45 17.17 10.94
CA THR A 750 -10.88 16.82 10.91
C THR A 750 -11.12 15.45 11.56
N GLY A 751 -12.31 15.24 12.12
CA GLY A 751 -12.70 13.93 12.63
C GLY A 751 -12.70 12.87 11.54
N ASP A 752 -12.12 11.70 11.82
CA ASP A 752 -12.09 10.54 10.94
C ASP A 752 -12.41 9.28 11.76
N THR A 753 -13.61 8.74 11.60
CA THR A 753 -14.08 7.56 12.34
C THR A 753 -13.39 6.27 11.89
N ALA A 754 -12.83 6.22 10.68
CA ALA A 754 -12.12 5.06 10.15
C ALA A 754 -10.66 5.00 10.63
N ALA A 755 -10.05 6.14 10.97
CA ALA A 755 -8.69 6.20 11.49
C ALA A 755 -8.60 5.75 12.95
N GLN A 756 -7.51 5.07 13.31
CA GLN A 756 -7.20 4.69 14.70
C GLN A 756 -7.09 5.92 15.62
N SER A 757 -6.51 7.02 15.11
CA SER A 757 -6.34 8.29 15.80
C SER A 757 -7.64 9.08 16.03
N ALA A 758 -8.74 8.67 15.39
CA ALA A 758 -10.00 9.43 15.28
C ALA A 758 -9.91 10.79 14.55
N VAL A 759 -8.70 11.20 14.11
CA VAL A 759 -8.43 12.51 13.52
C VAL A 759 -7.51 12.34 12.31
N ALA A 760 -7.92 12.88 11.17
CA ALA A 760 -7.06 13.05 10.00
C ALA A 760 -6.45 14.45 10.03
N CYS A 761 -5.16 14.56 9.66
CA CYS A 761 -4.47 15.85 9.54
C CYS A 761 -3.92 16.03 8.13
N GLN A 762 -4.37 17.06 7.44
CA GLN A 762 -3.79 17.53 6.20
C GLN A 762 -2.80 18.65 6.48
N VAL A 763 -1.62 18.58 5.87
CA VAL A 763 -0.56 19.58 6.00
C VAL A 763 -0.25 20.17 4.64
N MET A 764 -0.11 21.50 4.60
CA MET A 764 0.36 22.22 3.42
C MET A 764 1.52 23.12 3.80
N HIS A 765 2.64 23.03 3.07
CA HIS A 765 3.76 23.97 3.26
C HIS A 765 3.41 25.33 2.66
N VAL A 766 3.52 26.40 3.45
CA VAL A 766 3.13 27.76 3.08
C VAL A 766 4.33 28.61 2.72
N ALA A 767 5.34 28.69 3.59
CA ALA A 767 6.50 29.56 3.38
C ALA A 767 7.71 29.08 4.18
N SER A 768 8.91 29.42 3.68
CA SER A 768 10.19 29.19 4.39
C SER A 768 11.03 30.46 4.44
N HIS A 769 11.65 30.73 5.58
CA HIS A 769 12.60 31.82 5.77
C HIS A 769 13.92 31.28 6.32
N ARG A 770 15.04 31.84 5.85
CA ARG A 770 16.36 31.63 6.44
C ARG A 770 17.18 32.91 6.28
N LEU A 771 17.74 33.40 7.37
CA LEU A 771 18.35 34.74 7.43
C LEU A 771 19.53 34.90 6.43
N ASP A 772 20.31 33.85 6.19
CA ASP A 772 21.48 33.86 5.31
C ASP A 772 21.16 33.60 3.80
N LYS A 773 19.90 33.35 3.40
CA LYS A 773 19.58 33.03 1.99
C LYS A 773 20.05 34.12 1.02
N HIS A 774 19.91 35.38 1.42
CA HIS A 774 20.34 36.53 0.61
C HIS A 774 21.88 36.64 0.51
N TRP A 775 22.60 36.12 1.50
CA TRP A 775 24.07 36.01 1.47
C TRP A 775 24.53 35.01 0.40
N GLU A 776 23.89 33.84 0.34
CA GLU A 776 24.25 32.76 -0.61
C GLU A 776 24.03 33.17 -2.08
N GLN A 777 23.07 34.06 -2.35
CA GLN A 777 22.74 34.52 -3.70
C GLN A 777 23.69 35.60 -4.24
N LYS A 778 24.56 36.21 -3.42
CA LYS A 778 25.47 37.27 -3.86
C LYS A 778 26.70 36.71 -4.60
N LYS A 779 26.87 37.14 -5.87
CA LYS A 779 28.01 36.78 -6.74
C LYS A 779 29.40 37.07 -6.15
N ASN A 780 29.53 38.00 -5.19
CA ASN A 780 30.79 38.43 -4.58
C ASN A 780 30.93 38.04 -3.09
N ARG A 781 30.47 36.85 -2.71
CA ARG A 781 30.49 36.30 -1.33
C ARG A 781 31.84 36.39 -0.59
N HIS A 782 32.96 36.48 -1.30
CA HIS A 782 34.30 36.50 -0.70
C HIS A 782 34.73 37.88 -0.16
N LYS A 783 33.92 38.94 -0.37
CA LYS A 783 34.27 40.34 -0.05
C LYS A 783 33.44 40.99 1.05
N LEU A 784 32.49 40.27 1.65
CA LEU A 784 31.60 40.79 2.69
C LEU A 784 31.68 39.89 3.93
N VAL A 785 31.26 40.40 5.09
CA VAL A 785 31.18 39.61 6.32
C VAL A 785 29.94 38.71 6.24
N LYS A 786 30.13 37.40 6.40
CA LYS A 786 29.03 36.43 6.50
C LYS A 786 28.25 36.74 7.79
N MET A 787 26.94 36.96 7.69
CA MET A 787 26.05 36.96 8.87
C MET A 787 26.23 35.63 9.62
N ASP A 788 26.30 35.68 10.94
CA ASP A 788 26.71 34.55 11.77
C ASP A 788 25.91 33.27 11.41
N PRO A 789 26.55 32.23 10.84
CA PRO A 789 25.87 30.99 10.50
C PRO A 789 25.30 30.24 11.72
N GLU A 790 25.63 30.67 12.94
CA GLU A 790 25.21 30.05 14.18
C GLU A 790 23.99 30.71 14.84
N THR A 791 23.45 31.81 14.28
CA THR A 791 22.25 32.47 14.81
C THR A 791 21.07 31.50 14.90
N ARG A 792 20.36 31.52 16.04
CA ARG A 792 19.21 30.67 16.35
C ARG A 792 18.01 31.56 16.69
N TYR A 793 16.83 31.17 16.23
CA TYR A 793 15.58 31.67 16.78
C TYR A 793 15.27 30.88 18.05
N MET A 794 15.25 31.57 19.19
CA MET A 794 15.11 30.97 20.52
C MET A 794 13.63 30.85 20.92
N SER A 795 12.80 31.79 20.50
CA SER A 795 11.37 31.84 20.81
C SER A 795 10.62 32.60 19.73
N LEU A 796 9.41 32.14 19.44
CA LEU A 796 8.47 32.79 18.52
C LEU A 796 7.16 33.16 19.22
N SER A 797 6.59 34.29 18.80
CA SER A 797 5.24 34.71 19.23
C SER A 797 4.49 35.33 18.06
N VAL A 798 3.23 34.92 17.85
CA VAL A 798 2.36 35.52 16.82
C VAL A 798 1.75 36.80 17.36
N VAL A 799 1.75 37.86 16.56
CA VAL A 799 1.14 39.14 16.93
C VAL A 799 -0.37 39.07 16.67
N SER A 800 -1.14 38.99 17.75
CA SER A 800 -2.61 38.87 17.71
C SER A 800 -3.30 40.15 17.20
N GLY A 801 -4.43 39.99 16.50
CA GLY A 801 -5.38 41.09 16.24
C GLY A 801 -5.09 42.00 15.04
N THR A 802 -4.24 41.59 14.09
CA THR A 802 -3.89 42.39 12.90
C THR A 802 -5.03 42.54 11.88
N SER A 803 -6.14 41.78 12.04
CA SER A 803 -7.33 41.81 11.18
C SER A 803 -8.39 42.81 11.67
N THR A 804 -8.03 44.09 11.84
CA THR A 804 -8.97 45.15 12.23
C THR A 804 -9.22 46.13 11.08
N LYS A 805 -10.35 46.86 11.12
CA LYS A 805 -10.72 47.90 10.13
C LYS A 805 -9.67 49.00 9.92
N GLN A 806 -8.62 49.09 10.75
CA GLN A 806 -7.53 50.06 10.67
C GLN A 806 -6.30 49.58 9.88
N LEU A 807 -6.17 48.28 9.60
CA LEU A 807 -5.11 47.69 8.77
C LEU A 807 -5.79 46.90 7.62
N PRO A 808 -5.77 47.38 6.36
CA PRO A 808 -6.27 46.59 5.25
C PRO A 808 -5.33 45.40 5.02
N THR A 809 -5.86 44.17 5.16
CA THR A 809 -5.45 42.83 4.67
C THR A 809 -4.14 42.71 3.84
N PRO A 810 -3.36 41.60 3.86
CA PRO A 810 -3.63 40.23 4.34
C PRO A 810 -2.50 39.63 5.22
N TRP A 811 -1.69 40.49 5.84
CA TRP A 811 -0.44 40.08 6.49
C TRP A 811 -0.65 39.56 7.92
N LYS A 812 0.10 38.51 8.28
CA LYS A 812 0.24 38.03 9.66
C LYS A 812 1.63 38.32 10.17
N PHE A 813 1.76 38.87 11.38
CA PHE A 813 3.05 39.26 11.94
C PHE A 813 3.50 38.31 13.06
N LEU A 814 4.82 38.13 13.15
CA LEU A 814 5.48 37.22 14.09
C LEU A 814 6.68 37.93 14.71
N ALA A 815 6.84 37.85 16.03
CA ALA A 815 8.04 38.28 16.74
C ALA A 815 8.95 37.08 17.03
N ALA A 816 10.27 37.30 16.93
CA ALA A 816 11.29 36.30 17.18
C ALA A 816 12.38 36.81 18.13
N ALA A 817 12.68 36.01 19.16
CA ALA A 817 13.85 36.15 20.01
C ALA A 817 15.06 35.48 19.33
N CYS A 818 16.21 36.15 19.29
CA CYS A 818 17.37 35.65 18.56
C CYS A 818 18.61 35.52 19.47
N SER A 819 19.43 34.51 19.18
CA SER A 819 20.67 34.25 19.93
C SER A 819 21.76 35.30 19.72
N ASP A 820 21.68 36.06 18.64
CA ASP A 820 22.56 37.21 18.34
C ASP A 820 22.19 38.48 19.13
N GLY A 821 21.22 38.38 20.03
CA GLY A 821 20.76 39.45 20.90
C GLY A 821 19.79 40.42 20.26
N SER A 822 19.21 40.05 19.12
CA SER A 822 18.16 40.83 18.49
C SER A 822 16.74 40.34 18.78
N VAL A 823 15.80 41.28 18.68
CA VAL A 823 14.36 41.03 18.56
C VAL A 823 13.96 41.37 17.13
N ARG A 824 13.30 40.45 16.43
CA ARG A 824 12.93 40.60 15.02
C ARG A 824 11.44 40.42 14.79
N ILE A 825 10.86 41.19 13.88
CA ILE A 825 9.47 41.08 13.44
C ILE A 825 9.44 40.62 11.99
N PHE A 826 8.60 39.62 11.70
CA PHE A 826 8.38 39.08 10.36
C PHE A 826 6.94 39.29 9.92
N GLY A 827 6.74 39.54 8.62
CA GLY A 827 5.43 39.56 7.97
C GLY A 827 5.26 38.37 7.03
N LEU A 828 4.16 37.63 7.19
CA LEU A 828 3.72 36.55 6.29
C LEU A 828 2.61 37.05 5.37
N LEU A 829 2.82 36.91 4.06
CA LEU A 829 1.78 36.99 3.05
C LEU A 829 1.48 35.59 2.53
N GLU A 830 0.35 35.04 2.96
CA GLU A 830 -0.02 33.66 2.66
C GLU A 830 -0.26 33.45 1.15
N ALA A 831 -0.97 34.38 0.48
CA ALA A 831 -1.27 34.30 -0.94
C ALA A 831 0.00 34.25 -1.82
N ALA A 832 1.06 34.96 -1.41
CA ALA A 832 2.34 34.97 -2.09
C ALA A 832 3.32 33.90 -1.57
N ARG A 833 2.92 33.08 -0.57
CA ARG A 833 3.77 32.06 0.05
C ARG A 833 5.13 32.61 0.52
N LYS A 834 5.11 33.84 1.07
CA LYS A 834 6.34 34.61 1.37
C LYS A 834 6.38 35.13 2.80
N LEU A 835 7.50 34.89 3.46
CA LEU A 835 7.80 35.36 4.82
C LEU A 835 9.00 36.32 4.79
N VAL A 836 8.81 37.55 5.23
CA VAL A 836 9.77 38.67 5.09
C VAL A 836 10.12 39.25 6.45
N LEU A 837 11.40 39.57 6.68
CA LEU A 837 11.85 40.32 7.86
C LEU A 837 11.47 41.79 7.68
N VAL A 838 10.68 42.35 8.60
CA VAL A 838 10.14 43.72 8.49
C VAL A 838 10.72 44.71 9.49
N ALA A 839 11.15 44.25 10.68
CA ALA A 839 11.78 45.11 11.66
C ALA A 839 12.75 44.36 12.57
N GLU A 840 13.75 45.04 13.11
CA GLU A 840 14.69 44.48 14.10
C GLU A 840 15.22 45.50 15.11
N SER A 841 15.68 45.00 16.26
CA SER A 841 16.42 45.78 17.26
C SER A 841 17.42 44.93 18.00
N PHE A 842 18.55 45.53 18.40
CA PHE A 842 19.65 44.90 19.13
C PHE A 842 19.79 45.45 20.57
N HIS A 843 18.70 45.93 21.18
CA HIS A 843 18.74 46.56 22.51
C HIS A 843 19.42 45.73 23.59
N HIS A 844 19.15 44.42 23.65
CA HIS A 844 19.68 43.53 24.68
C HIS A 844 21.19 43.30 24.59
N GLN A 845 21.79 43.37 23.40
CA GLN A 845 23.22 43.10 23.15
C GLN A 845 23.71 41.69 23.61
N ARG A 846 22.78 40.85 24.08
CA ARG A 846 22.96 39.51 24.63
C ARG A 846 21.79 38.65 24.16
N CYS A 847 21.98 37.34 24.09
CA CYS A 847 20.99 36.39 23.60
C CYS A 847 19.60 36.64 24.20
N VAL A 848 18.59 36.81 23.33
CA VAL A 848 17.19 36.93 23.73
C VAL A 848 16.60 35.53 23.77
N LEU A 849 16.06 35.13 24.92
CA LEU A 849 15.63 33.76 25.18
C LEU A 849 14.13 33.57 24.94
N LYS A 850 13.30 34.53 25.34
CA LYS A 850 11.84 34.46 25.21
C LYS A 850 11.26 35.77 24.67
N VAL A 851 10.21 35.64 23.85
CA VAL A 851 9.39 36.77 23.39
C VAL A 851 7.90 36.43 23.50
N GLU A 852 7.09 37.43 23.81
CA GLU A 852 5.63 37.28 23.88
C GLU A 852 4.93 38.56 23.45
N ALA A 853 4.16 38.48 22.36
CA ALA A 853 3.36 39.57 21.83
C ALA A 853 1.92 39.51 22.36
N PHE A 854 1.35 40.66 22.70
CA PHE A 854 -0.02 40.75 23.20
C PHE A 854 -0.68 42.05 22.72
N LEU A 855 -2.01 42.04 22.66
CA LEU A 855 -2.81 43.18 22.25
C LEU A 855 -3.32 43.91 23.49
N HIS A 856 -3.13 45.23 23.54
CA HIS A 856 -3.69 46.09 24.57
C HIS A 856 -4.73 47.03 23.98
N THR A 857 -5.84 47.23 24.69
CA THR A 857 -6.87 48.19 24.33
C THR A 857 -6.86 49.30 25.37
N TRP A 858 -6.52 50.52 24.94
CA TRP A 858 -6.40 51.70 25.80
C TRP A 858 -7.77 52.21 26.24
N ALA A 859 -7.82 53.05 27.27
CA ALA A 859 -9.04 53.69 27.77
C ALA A 859 -9.84 54.49 26.70
N GLY A 860 -9.22 54.83 25.57
CA GLY A 860 -9.85 55.47 24.41
C GLY A 860 -10.32 54.52 23.29
N GLY A 861 -10.22 53.20 23.48
CA GLY A 861 -10.56 52.18 22.48
C GLY A 861 -9.48 51.94 21.41
N GLU A 862 -8.35 52.65 21.47
CA GLU A 862 -7.20 52.44 20.59
C GLU A 862 -6.52 51.11 20.92
N ARG A 863 -6.25 50.31 19.89
CA ARG A 863 -5.58 49.01 20.03
C ARG A 863 -4.09 49.17 19.73
N ARG A 864 -3.24 48.72 20.66
CA ARG A 864 -1.79 48.71 20.49
C ARG A 864 -1.22 47.30 20.59
N HIS A 865 -0.27 47.02 19.73
CA HIS A 865 0.49 45.78 19.72
C HIS A 865 1.72 45.96 20.60
N LEU A 866 1.75 45.23 21.72
CA LEU A 866 2.87 45.24 22.65
C LEU A 866 3.66 43.95 22.53
N LEU A 867 4.96 44.03 22.81
CA LEU A 867 5.87 42.90 22.82
C LEU A 867 6.70 42.92 24.10
N CYS A 868 6.88 41.75 24.69
CA CYS A 868 7.79 41.53 25.81
C CYS A 868 8.94 40.62 25.35
N SER A 869 10.16 40.90 25.84
CA SER A 869 11.36 40.12 25.52
C SER A 869 12.21 39.93 26.76
N GLY A 870 12.67 38.70 27.01
CA GLY A 870 13.57 38.34 28.11
C GLY A 870 14.93 37.87 27.60
N ALA A 871 16.02 38.33 28.19
CA ALA A 871 17.39 38.05 27.75
C ALA A 871 18.22 37.27 28.78
N THR A 872 19.42 36.83 28.37
CA THR A 872 20.36 36.06 29.21
C THR A 872 20.93 36.86 30.39
N ASP A 873 20.80 38.18 30.40
CA ASP A 873 21.25 39.04 31.49
C ASP A 873 20.18 39.25 32.58
N GLY A 874 19.01 38.60 32.45
CA GLY A 874 17.90 38.70 33.41
C GLY A 874 17.02 39.93 33.22
N SER A 875 17.24 40.71 32.17
CA SER A 875 16.40 41.84 31.81
C SER A 875 15.14 41.41 31.04
N ILE A 876 14.04 42.12 31.29
CA ILE A 876 12.77 41.99 30.58
C ILE A 876 12.41 43.36 30.01
N ALA A 877 12.38 43.49 28.68
CA ALA A 877 12.07 44.73 27.97
C ALA A 877 10.69 44.66 27.31
N PHE A 878 9.92 45.75 27.43
CA PHE A 878 8.58 45.92 26.87
C PHE A 878 8.59 46.94 25.75
N TRP A 879 7.93 46.64 24.64
CA TRP A 879 8.01 47.39 23.39
C TRP A 879 6.62 47.71 22.87
N ASP A 880 6.45 48.91 22.29
CA ASP A 880 5.31 49.22 21.41
C ASP A 880 5.73 48.93 19.97
N ILE A 881 5.10 47.93 19.35
CA ILE A 881 5.40 47.55 17.96
C ILE A 881 4.29 47.98 17.00
N THR A 882 3.35 48.80 17.45
CA THR A 882 2.20 49.25 16.65
C THR A 882 2.62 50.08 15.44
N GLY A 883 3.50 51.08 15.66
CA GLY A 883 4.04 51.93 14.58
C GLY A 883 4.83 51.13 13.55
N PRO A 884 5.87 50.37 13.95
CA PRO A 884 6.64 49.54 13.03
C PRO A 884 5.81 48.54 12.23
N ILE A 885 4.78 47.92 12.82
CA ILE A 885 3.88 47.01 12.09
C ILE A 885 3.08 47.75 11.02
N LYS A 886 2.55 48.94 11.35
CA LYS A 886 1.78 49.75 10.42
C LYS A 886 2.64 50.21 9.24
N ASP A 887 3.82 50.75 9.53
CA ASP A 887 4.76 51.20 8.51
C ASP A 887 5.22 50.04 7.63
N ALA A 888 5.46 48.86 8.22
CA ALA A 888 5.78 47.66 7.48
C ALA A 888 4.63 47.23 6.55
N ALA A 889 3.38 47.24 7.04
CA ALA A 889 2.22 46.89 6.24
C ALA A 889 2.04 47.84 5.04
N ASP A 890 2.19 49.15 5.27
CA ASP A 890 2.08 50.18 4.23
C ASP A 890 3.17 50.02 3.16
N ALA A 891 4.42 49.82 3.57
CA ALA A 891 5.51 49.68 2.62
C ALA A 891 5.53 48.30 1.92
N LEU A 892 5.05 47.23 2.55
CA LEU A 892 4.81 45.94 1.88
C LEU A 892 3.66 45.98 0.88
N HIS A 893 2.69 46.89 1.04
CA HIS A 893 1.64 47.13 0.06
C HIS A 893 2.17 47.88 -1.18
N GLN A 894 3.17 48.75 -0.99
CA GLN A 894 3.74 49.57 -2.07
C GLN A 894 4.90 48.88 -2.81
N ALA A 895 5.64 47.98 -2.16
CA ALA A 895 6.80 47.31 -2.75
C ALA A 895 6.49 45.85 -3.13
N GLU A 896 6.78 45.46 -4.38
CA GLU A 896 6.77 44.07 -4.85
C GLU A 896 7.94 43.24 -4.26
N GLY A 897 7.99 43.14 -2.92
CA GLY A 897 8.59 41.98 -2.25
C GLY A 897 9.99 42.10 -1.67
N GLU A 898 10.70 43.23 -1.74
CA GLU A 898 11.95 43.40 -0.98
C GLU A 898 11.95 44.73 -0.21
N MET A 899 12.01 44.63 1.13
CA MET A 899 12.04 45.74 2.07
C MET A 899 13.31 45.61 2.94
N GLN A 900 13.95 46.74 3.25
CA GLN A 900 14.97 46.79 4.31
C GLN A 900 14.28 46.79 5.68
N PRO A 901 14.76 46.01 6.66
CA PRO A 901 14.14 45.97 7.99
C PRO A 901 14.12 47.35 8.65
N LEU A 902 12.97 47.74 9.19
CA LEU A 902 12.80 48.94 10.01
C LEU A 902 13.51 48.75 11.37
N ALA A 903 14.00 49.83 11.97
CA ALA A 903 14.48 49.78 13.34
C ALA A 903 13.29 49.81 14.31
N LEU A 904 13.25 48.90 15.30
CA LEU A 904 12.28 49.04 16.39
C LEU A 904 12.67 50.22 17.29
N GLU A 905 11.67 50.94 17.77
CA GLU A 905 11.85 52.03 18.73
C GLU A 905 12.43 51.54 20.07
N ALA A 906 12.86 52.47 20.92
CA ALA A 906 13.33 52.11 22.26
C ALA A 906 12.20 51.46 23.09
N PRO A 907 12.52 50.49 23.97
CA PRO A 907 11.50 49.86 24.80
C PRO A 907 10.85 50.88 25.75
N LEU A 908 9.55 50.72 25.99
CA LEU A 908 8.74 51.53 26.91
C LEU A 908 9.27 51.45 28.34
N VAL A 909 9.62 50.23 28.78
CA VAL A 909 10.20 49.98 30.10
C VAL A 909 11.07 48.73 30.03
N THR A 910 12.17 48.72 30.78
CA THR A 910 13.02 47.55 30.97
C THR A 910 13.14 47.27 32.46
N VAL A 911 12.88 46.03 32.85
CA VAL A 911 12.88 45.57 34.24
C VAL A 911 14.00 44.54 34.41
N MET A 912 14.91 44.79 35.35
CA MET A 912 15.82 43.74 35.82
C MET A 912 15.06 42.81 36.75
N ALA A 913 14.60 41.67 36.23
CA ALA A 913 13.77 40.72 36.95
C ALA A 913 14.59 39.63 37.64
N HIS A 914 15.69 39.21 37.01
CA HIS A 914 16.52 38.09 37.47
C HIS A 914 18.01 38.43 37.44
N SER A 915 18.81 37.60 38.12
CA SER A 915 20.27 37.70 38.12
C SER A 915 20.93 36.95 36.96
N CYS A 916 20.18 36.04 36.33
CA CYS A 916 20.58 35.18 35.22
C CYS A 916 19.48 35.16 34.13
N GLY A 917 19.61 34.30 33.12
CA GLY A 917 18.76 34.32 31.93
C GLY A 917 17.28 34.01 32.18
N VAL A 918 16.42 34.73 31.47
CA VAL A 918 14.96 34.55 31.50
C VAL A 918 14.52 33.41 30.57
N ASN A 919 14.42 32.19 31.09
CA ASN A 919 14.13 30.98 30.31
C ASN A 919 12.65 30.74 30.04
N SER A 920 11.76 31.32 30.85
CA SER A 920 10.33 31.18 30.68
C SER A 920 9.64 32.52 30.95
N LEU A 921 8.59 32.79 30.18
CA LEU A 921 7.87 34.04 30.19
C LEU A 921 6.40 33.76 29.83
N HIS A 922 5.48 34.35 30.59
CA HIS A 922 4.06 34.33 30.29
C HIS A 922 3.39 35.64 30.69
N ILE A 923 2.50 36.15 29.83
CA ILE A 923 1.74 37.38 30.10
C ILE A 923 0.25 37.10 30.08
N ARG A 924 -0.46 37.62 31.08
CA ARG A 924 -1.93 37.55 31.13
C ARG A 924 -2.52 38.85 31.65
N GLN A 925 -3.55 39.35 30.98
CA GLN A 925 -4.31 40.50 31.47
C GLN A 925 -5.22 40.06 32.63
N THR A 926 -5.27 40.86 33.70
CA THR A 926 -6.22 40.65 34.81
C THR A 926 -7.60 41.22 34.45
N PRO A 927 -8.68 40.74 35.08
CA PRO A 927 -10.01 41.32 34.90
C PRO A 927 -10.09 42.82 35.26
N GLU A 928 -9.18 43.27 36.11
CA GLU A 928 -9.09 44.64 36.62
C GLU A 928 -8.35 45.59 35.66
N GLY A 929 -7.72 45.07 34.60
CA GLY A 929 -7.02 45.85 33.57
C GLY A 929 -5.50 45.60 33.49
N PRO A 930 -4.74 45.58 34.60
CA PRO A 930 -3.29 45.38 34.61
C PRO A 930 -2.82 44.07 33.96
N TYR A 931 -1.56 44.04 33.54
CA TYR A 931 -0.91 42.85 33.00
C TYR A 931 -0.07 42.16 34.06
N LEU A 932 -0.33 40.88 34.28
CA LEU A 932 0.52 40.01 35.08
C LEU A 932 1.56 39.37 34.16
N VAL A 933 2.83 39.64 34.43
CA VAL A 933 3.96 39.05 33.71
C VAL A 933 4.71 38.15 34.68
N ALA A 934 4.76 36.86 34.37
CA ALA A 934 5.49 35.88 35.14
C ALA A 934 6.70 35.38 34.35
N SER A 935 7.85 35.31 35.01
CA SER A 935 9.10 34.84 34.42
C SER A 935 9.84 33.88 35.35
N GLY A 936 10.52 32.91 34.73
CA GLY A 936 11.40 31.95 35.40
C GLY A 936 12.81 32.01 34.85
N SER A 937 13.80 31.75 35.71
CA SER A 937 15.21 31.98 35.41
C SER A 937 16.11 30.75 35.60
N ASP A 938 17.31 30.83 35.03
CA ASP A 938 18.41 29.89 35.23
C ASP A 938 18.78 29.65 36.70
N ASP A 939 18.64 30.67 37.54
CA ASP A 939 18.96 30.64 38.97
C ASP A 939 17.88 29.96 39.84
N GLY A 940 16.87 29.34 39.22
CA GLY A 940 15.78 28.67 39.92
C GLY A 940 14.75 29.63 40.53
N SER A 941 14.85 30.94 40.26
CA SER A 941 13.90 31.93 40.77
C SER A 941 12.69 32.14 39.86
N ILE A 942 11.58 32.57 40.48
CA ILE A 942 10.37 33.03 39.79
C ILE A 942 10.17 34.50 40.12
N HIS A 943 9.89 35.31 39.11
CA HIS A 943 9.55 36.72 39.27
C HIS A 943 8.19 36.99 38.63
N VAL A 944 7.34 37.72 39.34
CA VAL A 944 6.03 38.15 38.86
C VAL A 944 5.94 39.66 39.01
N CYS A 945 5.64 40.37 37.92
CA CYS A 945 5.35 41.79 37.95
C CYS A 945 3.95 42.11 37.46
N LEU A 946 3.34 43.10 38.11
CA LEU A 946 2.07 43.68 37.70
C LEU A 946 2.35 45.01 36.99
N LEU A 947 1.91 45.12 35.75
CA LEU A 947 2.11 46.30 34.90
C LEU A 947 0.78 47.01 34.65
N GLU A 948 0.81 48.33 34.78
CA GLU A 948 -0.33 49.17 34.44
C GLU A 948 0.10 50.29 33.49
N GLU A 949 -0.90 50.76 32.76
CA GLU A 949 -0.87 51.95 31.95
C GLU A 949 -0.66 53.23 32.79
N ALA A 950 0.41 53.99 32.58
CA ALA A 950 0.58 55.27 33.27
C ALA A 950 -0.28 56.36 32.59
N LEU A 951 -1.40 56.75 33.22
CA LEU A 951 -2.18 57.93 32.82
C LEU A 951 -1.37 59.20 33.09
N GLY A 952 -0.95 59.88 32.03
CA GLY A 952 -0.06 61.05 32.10
C GLY A 952 -0.58 62.15 33.03
N ARG A 953 0.24 62.52 34.03
CA ARG A 953 0.13 63.84 34.67
C ARG A 953 0.55 64.90 33.63
N ALA A 954 -0.23 65.97 33.55
CA ALA A 954 -0.36 66.89 32.41
C ALA A 954 0.88 67.67 31.89
N GLU A 955 2.13 67.33 32.22
CA GLU A 955 3.31 68.15 31.82
C GLU A 955 4.57 67.36 31.41
N ALA A 956 4.46 66.10 30.96
CA ALA A 956 5.58 65.39 30.34
C ALA A 956 5.27 65.02 28.88
N THR A 957 6.25 65.28 28.01
CA THR A 957 6.29 65.01 26.57
C THR A 957 5.58 63.73 26.15
N ALA A 958 4.80 63.80 25.07
CA ALA A 958 4.02 62.72 24.47
C ALA A 958 4.81 61.40 24.31
N GLY A 959 4.71 60.54 25.32
CA GLY A 959 5.27 59.20 25.37
C GLY A 959 4.59 58.46 26.51
N THR A 960 3.66 57.58 26.18
CA THR A 960 2.89 56.81 27.15
C THR A 960 3.74 55.68 27.73
N CYS A 961 3.85 55.61 29.05
CA CYS A 961 4.77 54.71 29.75
C CYS A 961 4.00 53.56 30.43
N LEU A 962 4.57 52.36 30.44
CA LEU A 962 4.12 51.26 31.29
C LEU A 962 4.78 51.41 32.66
N GLN A 963 3.99 51.42 33.73
CA GLN A 963 4.49 51.46 35.10
C GLN A 963 4.40 50.08 35.76
N VAL A 964 5.44 49.72 36.51
CA VAL A 964 5.41 48.53 37.37
C VAL A 964 4.74 48.89 38.70
N LEU A 965 3.60 48.27 38.99
CA LEU A 965 2.85 48.47 40.23
C LEU A 965 3.39 47.61 41.38
N GLU A 966 3.64 46.33 41.08
CA GLU A 966 4.01 45.32 42.06
C GLU A 966 5.09 44.42 41.49
N ARG A 967 6.02 43.99 42.35
CA ARG A 967 7.03 42.98 42.04
C ARG A 967 7.06 41.95 43.16
N VAL A 968 6.89 40.70 42.80
CA VAL A 968 7.01 39.56 43.71
C VAL A 968 8.11 38.67 43.16
N CYS A 969 9.12 38.36 43.98
CA CYS A 969 10.18 37.44 43.63
C CYS A 969 10.21 36.29 44.62
N ARG A 970 10.27 35.07 44.11
CA ARG A 970 10.55 33.86 44.89
C ARG A 970 11.92 33.34 44.49
N PRO A 971 12.99 33.65 45.25
CA PRO A 971 14.30 33.05 45.03
C PRO A 971 14.25 31.56 45.38
N CYS A 972 15.06 30.74 44.71
CA CYS A 972 15.14 29.29 44.93
C CYS A 972 13.75 28.62 44.91
N ALA A 973 12.87 29.05 44.00
CA ALA A 973 11.57 28.43 43.81
C ALA A 973 11.73 26.97 43.35
N HIS A 974 12.77 26.72 42.55
CA HIS A 974 13.23 25.41 42.12
C HIS A 974 14.72 25.21 42.41
N ALA A 975 15.17 23.95 42.37
CA ALA A 975 16.59 23.60 42.57
C ALA A 975 17.44 23.78 41.29
N ALA A 976 16.81 24.01 40.14
CA ALA A 976 17.45 24.18 38.84
C ALA A 976 16.67 25.18 37.96
N HIS A 977 17.10 25.35 36.70
CA HIS A 977 16.52 26.26 35.71
C HIS A 977 14.99 26.13 35.62
N VAL A 978 14.26 27.25 35.65
CA VAL A 978 12.80 27.29 35.47
C VAL A 978 12.46 27.51 33.99
N THR A 979 12.21 26.43 33.26
CA THR A 979 11.98 26.43 31.80
C THR A 979 10.50 26.49 31.42
N GLY A 980 9.59 26.24 32.37
CA GLY A 980 8.15 26.36 32.18
C GLY A 980 7.51 27.32 33.19
N ILE A 981 6.74 28.29 32.70
CA ILE A 981 5.91 29.15 33.55
C ILE A 981 4.58 29.48 32.86
N ARG A 982 3.46 29.35 33.57
CA ARG A 982 2.12 29.62 33.05
C ARG A 982 1.22 30.23 34.10
N VAL A 983 0.57 31.34 33.74
CA VAL A 983 -0.44 32.01 34.57
C VAL A 983 -1.81 31.42 34.23
N LEU A 984 -2.32 30.57 35.12
CA LEU A 984 -3.63 29.92 35.00
C LEU A 984 -4.74 30.92 35.30
N ARG A 985 -4.64 31.61 36.43
CA ARG A 985 -5.54 32.69 36.86
C ARG A 985 -4.72 33.83 37.49
N PRO A 986 -5.28 35.03 37.68
CA PRO A 986 -4.56 36.13 38.34
C PRO A 986 -3.97 35.79 39.72
N ASP A 987 -4.57 34.80 40.40
CA ASP A 987 -4.16 34.25 41.69
C ASP A 987 -3.38 32.92 41.58
N LEU A 988 -3.36 32.25 40.43
CA LEU A 988 -2.73 30.94 40.27
C LEU A 988 -1.69 30.90 39.16
N LEU A 989 -0.50 30.43 39.53
CA LEU A 989 0.66 30.29 38.66
C LEU A 989 1.16 28.84 38.71
N LEU A 990 1.62 28.34 37.58
CA LEU A 990 2.28 27.04 37.46
C LEU A 990 3.72 27.26 37.01
N SER A 991 4.66 26.54 37.63
CA SER A 991 6.06 26.51 37.19
C SER A 991 6.57 25.09 37.06
N ALA A 992 7.49 24.89 36.12
CA ALA A 992 8.16 23.64 35.89
C ALA A 992 9.65 23.86 35.66
N SER A 993 10.48 22.95 36.17
CA SER A 993 11.93 23.08 36.16
C SER A 993 12.62 21.78 35.76
N VAL A 994 13.88 21.92 35.32
CA VAL A 994 14.81 20.82 35.04
C VAL A 994 15.01 19.90 36.26
N ASP A 995 14.69 20.36 37.47
CA ASP A 995 14.67 19.54 38.69
C ASP A 995 13.52 18.53 38.77
N GLN A 996 12.75 18.37 37.68
CA GLN A 996 11.64 17.45 37.51
C GLN A 996 10.45 17.73 38.43
N ARG A 997 10.27 18.98 38.86
CA ARG A 997 9.13 19.42 39.69
C ARG A 997 8.21 20.35 38.92
N LEU A 998 6.92 20.04 38.99
CA LEU A 998 5.82 20.90 38.59
C LEU A 998 5.17 21.46 39.87
N THR A 999 5.24 22.77 40.08
CA THR A 999 4.72 23.42 41.30
C THR A 999 3.60 24.38 40.96
N LEU A 1000 2.47 24.23 41.66
CA LEU A 1000 1.35 25.16 41.62
C LEU A 1000 1.54 26.19 42.74
N TRP A 1001 1.40 27.47 42.41
CA TRP A 1001 1.58 28.59 43.33
C TRP A 1001 0.32 29.43 43.43
N ASN A 1002 0.07 29.92 44.64
CA ASN A 1002 -0.89 30.97 44.92
C ASN A 1002 -0.16 32.32 44.97
N ARG A 1003 -0.66 33.30 44.21
CA ARG A 1003 -0.19 34.68 44.25
C ARG A 1003 -1.01 35.46 45.27
N CYS A 1004 -0.36 35.81 46.37
CA CYS A 1004 -0.87 36.78 47.34
C CYS A 1004 -0.21 38.15 47.09
N PRO A 1005 -0.80 39.25 47.57
CA PRO A 1005 -0.12 40.55 47.55
C PRO A 1005 1.25 40.44 48.22
N GLY A 1006 2.32 40.74 47.48
CA GLY A 1006 3.71 40.70 47.95
C GLY A 1006 4.36 39.31 48.08
N GLU A 1007 3.63 38.21 47.89
CA GLU A 1007 4.16 36.85 48.11
C GLU A 1007 3.66 35.80 47.11
N LEU A 1008 4.51 34.81 46.82
CA LEU A 1008 4.20 33.59 46.07
C LEU A 1008 4.30 32.38 47.00
N VAL A 1009 3.17 31.73 47.27
CA VAL A 1009 3.05 30.60 48.20
C VAL A 1009 2.86 29.30 47.41
N PRO A 1010 3.69 28.26 47.62
CA PRO A 1010 3.50 26.98 46.95
C PRO A 1010 2.27 26.25 47.51
N LEU A 1011 1.36 25.81 46.64
CA LEU A 1011 0.16 25.04 46.99
C LEU A 1011 0.40 23.53 46.89
N SER A 1012 1.02 23.09 45.81
CA SER A 1012 1.31 21.67 45.57
C SER A 1012 2.53 21.52 44.68
N THR A 1013 3.22 20.38 44.79
CA THR A 1013 4.33 20.01 43.92
C THR A 1013 4.17 18.56 43.49
N THR A 1014 4.34 18.32 42.19
CA THR A 1014 4.24 17.01 41.57
C THR A 1014 5.53 16.73 40.82
N PHE A 1015 6.06 15.52 40.93
CA PHE A 1015 7.22 15.10 40.16
C PHE A 1015 6.78 14.53 38.82
N PHE A 1016 7.54 14.83 37.77
CA PHE A 1016 7.35 14.26 36.43
C PHE A 1016 8.60 13.48 36.02
N HIS A 1017 8.48 12.63 35.01
CA HIS A 1017 9.53 11.69 34.60
C HIS A 1017 10.34 12.17 33.40
N VAL A 1018 9.93 13.24 32.75
CA VAL A 1018 10.68 13.88 31.64
C VAL A 1018 11.97 14.50 32.18
N PRO A 1019 13.17 14.01 31.80
CA PRO A 1019 14.44 14.68 32.10
C PRO A 1019 14.65 15.88 31.20
N ASP A 1020 15.49 16.81 31.64
CA ASP A 1020 15.94 17.97 30.87
C ASP A 1020 14.77 18.76 30.25
N LEU A 1021 13.88 19.23 31.13
CA LEU A 1021 12.65 19.89 30.73
C LEU A 1021 12.93 21.10 29.83
N ALA A 1022 12.40 21.07 28.61
CA ALA A 1022 12.56 22.12 27.61
C ALA A 1022 11.39 23.11 27.58
N GLU A 1023 10.14 22.62 27.58
CA GLU A 1023 8.95 23.49 27.53
C GLU A 1023 7.76 22.87 28.28
N LEU A 1024 6.88 23.77 28.76
CA LEU A 1024 5.59 23.48 29.36
C LEU A 1024 4.48 24.17 28.55
N ASP A 1025 3.46 23.41 28.18
CA ASP A 1025 2.19 23.95 27.70
C ASP A 1025 1.02 23.48 28.57
N CYS A 1026 0.01 24.32 28.74
CA CYS A 1026 -1.13 23.99 29.61
C CYS A 1026 -2.45 24.58 29.11
N TRP A 1027 -3.55 23.92 29.46
CA TRP A 1027 -4.91 24.44 29.23
C TRP A 1027 -5.86 24.01 30.35
N GLU A 1028 -6.94 24.74 30.49
CA GLU A 1028 -7.98 24.50 31.51
C GLU A 1028 -9.22 23.86 30.86
N VAL A 1029 -9.89 22.99 31.60
CA VAL A 1029 -11.16 22.36 31.24
C VAL A 1029 -12.08 22.41 32.45
N GLU A 1030 -13.27 22.97 32.27
CA GLU A 1030 -14.31 22.98 33.30
C GLU A 1030 -15.19 21.73 33.12
N ALA A 1031 -15.19 20.83 34.11
CA ALA A 1031 -15.95 19.59 34.06
C ALA A 1031 -16.63 19.32 35.40
N GLY A 1032 -17.96 19.33 35.43
CA GLY A 1032 -18.74 19.00 36.63
C GLY A 1032 -18.60 20.00 37.79
N GLY A 1033 -18.27 21.27 37.51
CA GLY A 1033 -18.09 22.32 38.52
C GLY A 1033 -16.69 22.38 39.16
N GLU A 1034 -15.77 21.50 38.75
CA GLU A 1034 -14.34 21.58 39.10
C GLU A 1034 -13.51 22.08 37.91
N LEU A 1035 -12.65 23.06 38.15
CA LEU A 1035 -11.67 23.54 37.16
C LEU A 1035 -10.47 22.58 37.17
N ARG A 1036 -10.29 21.83 36.09
CA ARG A 1036 -9.11 20.99 35.87
C ARG A 1036 -8.14 21.68 34.95
N TYR A 1037 -6.86 21.51 35.21
CA TYR A 1037 -5.81 21.92 34.29
C TYR A 1037 -5.04 20.70 33.79
N TYR A 1038 -4.68 20.75 32.53
CA TYR A 1038 -3.83 19.77 31.89
C TYR A 1038 -2.53 20.42 31.48
N CYS A 1039 -1.44 19.70 31.69
CA CYS A 1039 -0.10 20.14 31.38
C CYS A 1039 0.56 19.11 30.49
N VAL A 1040 1.26 19.57 29.46
CA VAL A 1040 2.14 18.73 28.65
C VAL A 1040 3.56 19.26 28.81
N LEU A 1041 4.44 18.36 29.20
CA LEU A 1041 5.85 18.62 29.51
C LEU A 1041 6.70 17.89 28.47
N CYS A 1042 7.67 18.59 27.89
CA CYS A 1042 8.59 17.99 26.92
C CYS A 1042 10.06 18.25 27.28
N GLY A 1043 10.91 17.32 26.87
CA GLY A 1043 12.35 17.29 27.12
C GLY A 1043 12.91 16.00 26.54
N GLN A 1044 13.62 15.18 27.33
CA GLN A 1044 13.94 13.80 26.95
C GLN A 1044 12.75 12.86 27.14
N GLY A 1045 11.67 13.13 26.41
CA GLY A 1045 10.38 12.45 26.53
C GLY A 1045 9.22 13.44 26.45
N LEU A 1046 8.00 12.89 26.54
CA LEU A 1046 6.75 13.65 26.55
C LEU A 1046 5.83 13.08 27.63
N GLU A 1047 5.30 13.93 28.49
CA GLU A 1047 4.38 13.53 29.55
C GLU A 1047 3.19 14.49 29.64
N MET A 1048 1.99 13.93 29.79
CA MET A 1048 0.78 14.70 30.08
C MET A 1048 0.35 14.46 31.53
N LEU A 1049 0.18 15.54 32.27
CA LEU A 1049 -0.32 15.53 33.64
C LEU A 1049 -1.67 16.25 33.72
N CYS A 1050 -2.49 15.85 34.69
CA CYS A 1050 -3.75 16.49 35.02
C CYS A 1050 -3.74 16.87 36.49
N GLY A 1051 -4.18 18.08 36.81
CA GLY A 1051 -4.37 18.55 38.18
C GLY A 1051 -5.71 19.27 38.34
N THR A 1052 -6.09 19.50 39.60
CA THR A 1052 -7.28 20.26 39.98
C THR A 1052 -6.86 21.60 40.56
N ALA A 1053 -7.52 22.67 40.12
CA ALA A 1053 -7.35 23.99 40.72
C ALA A 1053 -8.41 24.17 41.83
N PRO A 1054 -8.05 24.80 42.97
CA PRO A 1054 -9.02 25.10 44.02
C PRO A 1054 -10.12 26.04 43.50
N SER A 1055 -11.38 25.76 43.85
CA SER A 1055 -12.57 26.45 43.32
C SER A 1055 -12.79 27.87 43.85
N LYS A 1056 -12.09 28.26 44.93
CA LYS A 1056 -12.09 29.63 45.50
C LYS A 1056 -10.69 30.02 45.98
N PRO A 1057 -10.32 31.31 45.92
CA PRO A 1057 -9.14 31.79 46.62
C PRO A 1057 -9.28 31.44 48.11
N PRO A 1058 -8.21 30.97 48.78
CA PRO A 1058 -8.25 30.73 50.21
C PRO A 1058 -8.68 32.03 50.92
N PRO A 1059 -9.53 31.95 51.97
CA PRO A 1059 -9.93 33.15 52.70
C PRO A 1059 -8.69 33.88 53.20
N GLN A 1060 -8.61 35.19 52.94
CA GLN A 1060 -7.58 36.04 53.53
C GLN A 1060 -7.72 35.96 55.05
N GLU A 1061 -6.81 35.25 55.72
CA GLU A 1061 -6.67 35.38 57.17
C GLU A 1061 -6.22 36.82 57.44
N ALA A 1062 -7.01 37.54 58.24
CA ALA A 1062 -6.69 38.90 58.65
C ALA A 1062 -5.33 38.89 59.37
N PRO A 1063 -4.43 39.86 59.11
CA PRO A 1063 -3.14 39.91 59.77
C PRO A 1063 -3.33 40.05 61.29
N GLN A 1064 -2.71 39.16 62.06
CA GLN A 1064 -2.57 39.27 63.52
C GLN A 1064 -1.41 40.17 63.91
#